data_AF-A0A7C1DYC4-F1
#
_entry.id   AF-A0A7C1DYC4-F1
#
_cell.length_a   1.000
_cell.length_b   1.000
_cell.length_c   1.000
_cell.angle_alpha   90.00
_cell.angle_beta   90.00
_cell.angle_gamma   90.00
#
_symmetry.space_group_name_H-M   'P 1'
#
loop_
_entity.id
_entity.type
_entity.pdbx_description
1 polymer ?
#
loop_
_entity_poly.entity_id
_entity_poly.type
_entity_poly.pdbx_seq_one_letter_code
_entity_poly.pdbx_strand_id
1 'polypeptide(L)'
;MRSLVKIWCALLLLAGTGHLSAQFYNGMQMDFGKNRVQFNDRYWKFYRFERFDVYSYENGTDLSLYVADFVEKELELIERFFDYEIEQRLIFLTYNKLTDFRQSNIGLVSENEEYNIGGTTQIIQNKVFLYFEGDHVSFERQIRAAIAKVLLNEMMFGNGLRDNLTKTTIVNLPEWYLEGLISFVSNPWDYDLENRVKDGIVSGKYRKFVNLQDDDARYAGHSFWKYVADTYGASIIPQILYITRINKNAESGFLYVLGSKLKELSIDWTAYYLGLYTAREEFSELPEQGSILKRPHRKRAYQQIRISPDGSHVAYVTNQEGQYKIWLHREGEKRKERIYKRGQKLDQINDYSFPVLAWHPSSEILGFVTEEEGLLKIHFHNLETGELTTRNLLYFEKILGMNFSPDARKLVFSAVVDGQTDIWVFDLASSTSERITNDLADDYHPRFINNMTGISFVSNRRLDTLFMQNDPENNTTTAFAVYVYDYANKDPLLQKISEGDYINHLQPLSMGRNEFIYLSDKNGILNRYYAQYDSVISLVDTSIHYRYFANSYPLTNYKRNILSHDINNETGEVAEIIYHEGRYHMYKNPLEYERKYGDVLEPTEYRDRHVDRLMQEDSVHHVEKRVISMKDIANNELILDGDTIPLQEFRIDINNYIFEREKLNYYNNQLRGRNLNLVLDSVETDQMMYIDYQTAFYPNRLVNQIDYSFLNASYQAFTGGAYYYNPGMNLLFKVGANDLFEDYRLVGGVRFATDFDSNEYLLSFENLKYRLDKQLLFHRQVFKNYTFDNNDNYEATVKTFTHELLGSLKYPFSQTLALKGTATVRHDNTIFLSTDLNNLNKEGIVKVWGGLKAELIFDNTRILGTNLYSGLRFKVFGEAYRQLNRAKSDLFVVGGDFRHYTRVHRTLIWANRFAASGSFGRSPLIYYLGSVDNWINIFQARVPTFNESVDIDYSRNYAYQALATNLRGFSQNIRNGSNFAVFNTEIRWPIIRYLVGHPLSSSFLNNFQVVGFADVGSAWTGLHPFKKDQNAWNTEVITNGPITITLDANRDPIVAGYGFGVRSRLLGYFVRLDWAWGLENMEVQPRIFYLSLSLDF
;
A
#
# COMPACT_ATOMS: atom_id res chain seq x y z
N MET A 1 -9.86 22.12 27.32
CA MET A 1 -10.01 20.67 27.05
C MET A 1 -10.84 19.93 28.11
N ARG A 2 -10.39 19.76 29.37
CA ARG A 2 -11.10 18.95 30.39
C ARG A 2 -12.57 19.35 30.67
N SER A 3 -12.96 20.62 30.49
CA SER A 3 -14.35 21.08 30.57
C SER A 3 -15.24 20.55 29.42
N LEU A 4 -14.75 20.66 28.18
CA LEU A 4 -15.41 20.08 26.99
C LEU A 4 -15.62 18.57 27.13
N VAL A 5 -14.62 17.84 27.65
CA VAL A 5 -14.78 16.39 27.92
C VAL A 5 -15.91 16.13 28.92
N LYS A 6 -16.05 16.93 29.99
CA LYS A 6 -17.19 16.80 30.92
C LYS A 6 -18.54 17.12 30.27
N ILE A 7 -18.61 18.09 29.35
CA ILE A 7 -19.83 18.40 28.59
C ILE A 7 -20.20 17.25 27.64
N TRP A 8 -19.23 16.68 26.94
CA TRP A 8 -19.44 15.48 26.10
C TRP A 8 -19.83 14.25 26.94
N CYS A 9 -19.24 14.03 28.11
CA CYS A 9 -19.68 12.97 29.04
C CYS A 9 -21.09 13.21 29.59
N ALA A 10 -21.49 14.45 29.84
CA ALA A 10 -22.86 14.79 30.26
C ALA A 10 -23.89 14.54 29.14
N LEU A 11 -23.55 14.89 27.89
CA LEU A 11 -24.36 14.55 26.71
C LEU A 11 -24.45 13.02 26.50
N LEU A 12 -23.36 12.29 26.68
CA LEU A 12 -23.35 10.81 26.63
C LEU A 12 -24.20 10.16 27.73
N LEU A 13 -24.29 10.77 28.92
CA LEU A 13 -25.12 10.28 30.02
C LEU A 13 -26.61 10.67 29.89
N LEU A 14 -26.92 11.78 29.23
CA LEU A 14 -28.30 12.20 28.95
C LEU A 14 -28.89 11.59 27.67
N ALA A 15 -28.07 10.98 26.80
CA ALA A 15 -28.52 10.16 25.66
C ALA A 15 -28.94 8.72 26.05
N GLY A 16 -29.13 8.45 27.35
CA GLY A 16 -29.29 7.12 27.93
C GLY A 16 -30.66 6.44 27.79
N THR A 17 -31.27 6.41 26.60
CA THR A 17 -32.22 5.35 26.15
C THR A 17 -32.56 5.52 24.66
N GLY A 18 -31.80 4.87 23.78
CA GLY A 18 -32.10 4.81 22.35
C GLY A 18 -31.16 3.84 21.62
N HIS A 19 -31.71 2.87 20.88
CA HIS A 19 -30.91 1.84 20.22
C HIS A 19 -30.33 2.35 18.87
N LEU A 20 -29.05 2.04 18.62
CA LEU A 20 -28.16 2.64 17.60
C LEU A 20 -27.56 1.55 16.71
N SER A 21 -27.82 1.54 15.39
CA SER A 21 -27.77 0.26 14.68
C SER A 21 -27.71 0.41 13.12
N ALA A 22 -26.78 -0.31 12.45
CA ALA A 22 -26.47 -0.41 10.98
C ALA A 22 -27.69 -0.59 9.88
N GLN A 23 -28.17 0.19 7.74
CA GLN A 23 -29.09 0.00 6.51
C GLN A 23 -28.74 -1.18 5.56
N PHE A 24 -29.56 -2.25 5.58
CA PHE A 24 -29.65 -3.31 4.56
C PHE A 24 -30.57 -2.86 3.44
N TYR A 25 -30.45 -3.36 2.21
CA TYR A 25 -31.23 -2.86 1.07
C TYR A 25 -31.82 -3.97 0.18
N ASN A 26 -30.94 -4.77 -0.43
CA ASN A 26 -31.27 -5.92 -1.26
C ASN A 26 -30.40 -7.06 -0.74
N GLY A 27 -30.99 -7.92 0.09
CA GLY A 27 -30.19 -8.78 0.95
C GLY A 27 -29.31 -7.98 1.92
N MET A 28 -28.20 -8.57 2.34
CA MET A 28 -27.28 -7.96 3.30
C MET A 28 -25.92 -7.58 2.69
N GLN A 29 -25.92 -7.11 1.44
CA GLN A 29 -24.78 -6.44 0.84
C GLN A 29 -24.45 -5.14 1.60
N MET A 30 -23.18 -4.97 1.96
CA MET A 30 -22.66 -3.85 2.74
C MET A 30 -21.35 -3.36 2.14
N ASP A 31 -21.30 -2.09 1.71
CA ASP A 31 -20.05 -1.46 1.30
C ASP A 31 -19.20 -1.18 2.55
N PHE A 32 -18.18 -1.99 2.77
CA PHE A 32 -17.06 -1.69 3.66
C PHE A 32 -15.87 -1.24 2.80
N GLY A 33 -14.95 -0.50 3.39
CA GLY A 33 -13.72 -0.11 2.71
C GLY A 33 -12.79 0.64 3.65
N LYS A 34 -11.52 0.75 3.25
CA LYS A 34 -10.54 1.62 3.90
C LYS A 34 -10.67 3.05 3.38
N ASN A 35 -10.14 4.02 4.11
CA ASN A 35 -10.18 5.42 3.72
C ASN A 35 -8.77 5.92 3.39
N ARG A 36 -8.67 6.87 2.45
CA ARG A 36 -7.60 7.87 2.51
C ARG A 36 -7.93 8.88 3.61
N VAL A 37 -6.92 9.56 4.12
CA VAL A 37 -7.07 10.68 5.05
C VAL A 37 -6.11 11.74 4.59
N GLN A 38 -6.62 12.73 3.87
CA GLN A 38 -5.84 13.89 3.43
C GLN A 38 -5.76 14.89 4.59
N PHE A 39 -4.60 15.52 4.73
CA PHE A 39 -4.33 16.58 5.71
C PHE A 39 -3.88 17.87 5.01
N ASN A 40 -3.09 17.73 3.94
CA ASN A 40 -2.51 18.83 3.18
C ASN A 40 -3.13 18.92 1.78
N ASP A 41 -3.42 20.13 1.35
CA ASP A 41 -3.79 20.48 -0.02
C ASP A 41 -2.52 20.51 -0.90
N ARG A 42 -2.65 20.29 -2.21
CA ARG A 42 -1.53 20.34 -3.17
C ARG A 42 -1.95 21.01 -4.48
N TYR A 43 -1.12 21.91 -4.98
CA TYR A 43 -1.24 22.51 -6.31
C TYR A 43 -0.22 21.84 -7.22
N TRP A 44 -0.70 21.06 -8.19
CA TRP A 44 0.15 20.27 -9.08
C TRP A 44 0.54 21.05 -10.33
N LYS A 45 1.80 20.88 -10.73
CA LYS A 45 2.41 21.39 -11.94
C LYS A 45 3.14 20.24 -12.64
N PHE A 46 3.52 20.43 -13.90
CA PHE A 46 4.32 19.42 -14.61
C PHE A 46 5.24 19.99 -15.68
N TYR A 47 6.27 19.21 -15.96
CA TYR A 47 7.17 19.36 -17.11
C TYR A 47 6.79 18.35 -18.20
N ARG A 48 6.94 18.75 -19.47
CA ARG A 48 6.46 18.02 -20.64
C ARG A 48 7.61 17.74 -21.61
N PHE A 49 8.04 16.48 -21.66
CA PHE A 49 9.09 15.98 -22.54
C PHE A 49 8.49 15.26 -23.75
N GLU A 50 9.30 14.78 -24.69
CA GLU A 50 8.78 14.06 -25.86
C GLU A 50 8.07 12.75 -25.46
N ARG A 51 8.73 11.93 -24.63
CA ARG A 51 8.25 10.57 -24.28
C ARG A 51 7.49 10.47 -22.95
N PHE A 52 7.57 11.50 -22.08
CA PHE A 52 6.98 11.45 -20.74
C PHE A 52 6.57 12.83 -20.19
N ASP A 53 5.75 12.83 -19.13
CA ASP A 53 5.46 13.99 -18.28
C ASP A 53 5.93 13.73 -16.84
N VAL A 54 6.48 14.74 -16.16
CA VAL A 54 6.85 14.67 -14.73
C VAL A 54 6.05 15.72 -13.96
N TYR A 55 5.25 15.28 -13.00
CA TYR A 55 4.41 16.11 -12.15
C TYR A 55 5.00 16.27 -10.75
N SER A 56 4.93 17.48 -10.21
CA SER A 56 5.32 17.85 -8.84
C SER A 56 4.33 18.86 -8.25
N TYR A 57 4.41 19.08 -6.94
CA TYR A 57 3.67 20.14 -6.25
C TYR A 57 4.65 21.19 -5.66
N GLU A 58 4.13 22.08 -4.82
CA GLU A 58 4.90 23.08 -4.07
C GLU A 58 6.18 22.46 -3.47
N ASN A 59 7.32 23.16 -3.63
CA ASN A 59 8.67 22.75 -3.25
C ASN A 59 9.23 21.47 -3.94
N GLY A 60 8.49 20.80 -4.83
CA GLY A 60 8.95 19.59 -5.53
C GLY A 60 9.67 19.82 -6.86
N THR A 61 10.08 21.06 -7.18
CA THR A 61 10.64 21.44 -8.49
C THR A 61 11.94 20.70 -8.80
N ASP A 62 12.96 20.86 -7.96
CA ASP A 62 14.32 20.38 -8.23
C ASP A 62 14.36 18.86 -8.29
N LEU A 63 13.65 18.19 -7.37
CA LEU A 63 13.39 16.76 -7.39
C LEU A 63 12.71 16.30 -8.71
N SER A 64 11.79 17.09 -9.28
CA SER A 64 11.14 16.74 -10.56
C SER A 64 12.02 16.98 -11.80
N LEU A 65 12.97 17.91 -11.74
CA LEU A 65 13.98 18.09 -12.79
C LEU A 65 15.02 16.96 -12.74
N TYR A 66 15.45 16.55 -11.54
CA TYR A 66 16.30 15.37 -11.34
C TYR A 66 15.62 14.08 -11.86
N VAL A 67 14.32 13.88 -11.60
CA VAL A 67 13.56 12.76 -12.20
C VAL A 67 13.63 12.80 -13.73
N ALA A 68 13.46 13.97 -14.36
CA ALA A 68 13.45 14.07 -15.81
C ALA A 68 14.79 13.70 -16.45
N ASP A 69 15.88 14.32 -15.98
CA ASP A 69 17.25 14.05 -16.43
C ASP A 69 17.64 12.56 -16.26
N PHE A 70 17.23 11.95 -15.15
CA PHE A 70 17.51 10.55 -14.86
C PHE A 70 16.64 9.58 -15.69
N VAL A 71 15.33 9.89 -15.88
CA VAL A 71 14.44 9.10 -16.76
C VAL A 71 14.93 9.11 -18.21
N GLU A 72 15.38 10.26 -18.72
CA GLU A 72 15.86 10.38 -20.10
C GLU A 72 17.08 9.49 -20.38
N LYS A 73 17.95 9.30 -19.38
CA LYS A 73 19.14 8.43 -19.46
C LYS A 73 18.82 6.94 -19.30
N GLU A 74 17.97 6.59 -18.34
CA GLU A 74 17.70 5.19 -17.97
C GLU A 74 16.66 4.50 -18.87
N LEU A 75 15.74 5.27 -19.47
CA LEU A 75 14.66 4.70 -20.30
C LEU A 75 15.22 3.87 -21.47
N GLU A 76 16.18 4.41 -22.24
CA GLU A 76 16.81 3.68 -23.35
C GLU A 76 17.55 2.41 -22.87
N LEU A 77 18.15 2.44 -21.68
CA LEU A 77 18.90 1.30 -21.14
C LEU A 77 17.96 0.14 -20.77
N ILE A 78 16.82 0.47 -20.15
CA ILE A 78 15.80 -0.50 -19.75
C ILE A 78 15.07 -1.07 -20.97
N GLU A 79 14.74 -0.23 -21.97
CA GLU A 79 14.15 -0.69 -23.24
C GLU A 79 15.09 -1.63 -24.01
N ARG A 80 16.39 -1.28 -24.07
CA ARG A 80 17.44 -2.12 -24.68
C ARG A 80 17.68 -3.43 -23.93
N PHE A 81 17.49 -3.45 -22.61
CA PHE A 81 17.53 -4.70 -21.82
C PHE A 81 16.35 -5.62 -22.15
N PHE A 82 15.15 -5.06 -22.39
CA PHE A 82 13.94 -5.84 -22.67
C PHE A 82 13.68 -6.16 -24.14
N ASP A 83 14.49 -5.61 -25.07
CA ASP A 83 14.27 -5.69 -26.53
C ASP A 83 12.85 -5.22 -26.92
N TYR A 84 12.42 -4.11 -26.29
CA TYR A 84 11.05 -3.61 -26.37
C TYR A 84 10.98 -2.10 -26.06
N GLU A 85 10.40 -1.31 -26.97
CA GLU A 85 10.14 0.12 -26.81
C GLU A 85 8.73 0.37 -26.26
N ILE A 86 8.60 1.27 -25.27
CA ILE A 86 7.32 1.65 -24.66
C ILE A 86 6.51 2.54 -25.62
N GLU A 87 5.33 2.08 -26.04
CA GLU A 87 4.42 2.87 -26.89
C GLU A 87 3.67 3.95 -26.10
N GLN A 88 3.44 3.73 -24.80
CA GLN A 88 2.66 4.64 -23.95
C GLN A 88 3.53 5.75 -23.33
N ARG A 89 3.14 7.01 -23.56
CA ARG A 89 3.71 8.17 -22.86
C ARG A 89 3.67 7.97 -21.35
N LEU A 90 4.83 7.94 -20.68
CA LEU A 90 4.91 7.73 -19.23
C LEU A 90 4.44 8.98 -18.47
N ILE A 91 3.80 8.79 -17.31
CA ILE A 91 3.38 9.88 -16.43
C ILE A 91 3.94 9.64 -15.02
N PHE A 92 5.00 10.37 -14.66
CA PHE A 92 5.61 10.32 -13.33
C PHE A 92 4.93 11.32 -12.40
N LEU A 93 4.39 10.84 -11.28
CA LEU A 93 3.85 11.68 -10.21
C LEU A 93 4.80 11.65 -9.03
N THR A 94 5.58 12.73 -8.87
CA THR A 94 6.61 12.86 -7.85
C THR A 94 6.06 13.48 -6.58
N TYR A 95 6.32 12.83 -5.45
CA TYR A 95 5.97 13.29 -4.11
C TYR A 95 7.25 13.50 -3.28
N ASN A 96 7.34 14.62 -2.58
CA ASN A 96 8.54 14.93 -1.77
C ASN A 96 8.71 13.95 -0.60
N LYS A 97 7.64 13.21 -0.22
CA LYS A 97 7.70 12.15 0.81
C LYS A 97 6.59 11.10 0.71
N LEU A 98 6.89 9.89 1.21
CA LEU A 98 5.98 8.74 1.26
C LEU A 98 4.63 9.03 1.94
N THR A 99 4.57 9.89 2.95
CA THR A 99 3.30 10.21 3.64
C THR A 99 2.39 11.13 2.83
N ASP A 100 2.91 11.88 1.85
CA ASP A 100 2.07 12.60 0.88
C ASP A 100 1.52 11.65 -0.20
N PHE A 101 2.31 10.68 -0.67
CA PHE A 101 1.79 9.58 -1.49
C PHE A 101 0.69 8.78 -0.76
N ARG A 102 0.83 8.51 0.54
CA ARG A 102 -0.22 7.83 1.35
C ARG A 102 -1.54 8.60 1.40
N GLN A 103 -1.51 9.93 1.31
CA GLN A 103 -2.71 10.77 1.29
C GLN A 103 -3.42 10.78 -0.07
N SER A 104 -2.70 10.47 -1.15
CA SER A 104 -3.21 10.46 -2.53
C SER A 104 -4.41 9.51 -2.72
N ASN A 105 -5.37 9.93 -3.53
CA ASN A 105 -6.54 9.13 -3.89
C ASN A 105 -6.23 8.02 -4.90
N ILE A 106 -5.07 8.06 -5.57
CA ILE A 106 -4.74 7.11 -6.62
C ILE A 106 -4.67 5.68 -6.06
N GLY A 107 -5.21 4.71 -6.80
CA GLY A 107 -5.31 3.33 -6.36
C GLY A 107 -6.32 3.09 -5.22
N LEU A 108 -7.22 4.04 -4.93
CA LEU A 108 -8.42 3.77 -4.10
C LEU A 108 -9.41 2.81 -4.78
N VAL A 109 -9.22 2.44 -6.05
CA VAL A 109 -10.07 1.46 -6.74
C VAL A 109 -9.72 0.05 -6.26
N SER A 110 -10.22 -0.30 -5.08
CA SER A 110 -10.25 -1.67 -4.58
C SER A 110 -11.10 -2.56 -5.52
N GLU A 111 -10.49 -3.17 -6.54
CA GLU A 111 -11.17 -4.18 -7.39
C GLU A 111 -11.78 -5.33 -6.58
N ASN A 112 -11.26 -5.56 -5.37
CA ASN A 112 -11.68 -6.58 -4.43
C ASN A 112 -12.88 -6.18 -3.53
N GLU A 113 -13.40 -4.95 -3.66
CA GLU A 113 -14.59 -4.46 -2.94
C GLU A 113 -15.88 -4.58 -3.77
N GLU A 114 -15.81 -4.78 -5.10
CA GLU A 114 -17.01 -5.11 -5.89
C GLU A 114 -17.50 -6.54 -5.61
N TYR A 115 -18.82 -6.68 -5.49
CA TYR A 115 -19.50 -7.92 -5.09
C TYR A 115 -19.32 -9.08 -6.09
N ASN A 116 -19.02 -8.74 -7.35
CA ASN A 116 -18.69 -9.62 -8.46
C ASN A 116 -17.41 -9.09 -9.14
N ILE A 117 -16.54 -9.99 -9.60
CA ILE A 117 -15.19 -9.70 -10.14
C ILE A 117 -14.99 -10.22 -11.58
N GLY A 118 -16.09 -10.42 -12.29
CA GLY A 118 -16.10 -10.83 -13.70
C GLY A 118 -16.14 -9.63 -14.65
N GLY A 119 -15.46 -9.71 -15.79
CA GLY A 119 -15.65 -8.75 -16.90
C GLY A 119 -15.17 -7.30 -16.67
N THR A 120 -14.36 -7.06 -15.65
CA THR A 120 -13.76 -5.76 -15.34
C THR A 120 -12.42 -5.57 -16.07
N THR A 121 -12.20 -4.41 -16.69
CA THR A 121 -10.97 -4.08 -17.42
C THR A 121 -10.49 -2.67 -17.02
N GLN A 122 -9.22 -2.56 -16.62
CA GLN A 122 -8.54 -1.27 -16.47
C GLN A 122 -7.96 -0.83 -17.82
N ILE A 123 -7.91 0.48 -18.05
CA ILE A 123 -7.53 1.07 -19.35
C ILE A 123 -6.18 1.82 -19.27
N ILE A 124 -5.79 2.31 -18.09
CA ILE A 124 -4.64 3.22 -17.91
C ILE A 124 -3.64 2.57 -16.95
N GLN A 125 -2.43 2.27 -17.41
CA GLN A 125 -1.34 1.66 -16.61
C GLN A 125 0.00 2.42 -16.68
N ASN A 126 0.08 3.50 -17.45
CA ASN A 126 1.27 4.36 -17.62
C ASN A 126 1.51 5.39 -16.49
N LYS A 127 0.70 5.36 -15.41
CA LYS A 127 0.87 6.23 -14.24
C LYS A 127 1.88 5.62 -13.26
N VAL A 128 2.96 6.35 -13.01
CA VAL A 128 4.02 6.03 -12.03
C VAL A 128 3.88 6.94 -10.81
N PHE A 129 4.19 6.40 -9.62
CA PHE A 129 4.29 7.19 -8.39
C PHE A 129 5.72 7.10 -7.89
N LEU A 130 6.37 8.24 -7.77
CA LEU A 130 7.68 8.37 -7.16
C LEU A 130 7.52 9.11 -5.83
N TYR A 131 8.25 8.70 -4.81
CA TYR A 131 8.29 9.39 -3.54
C TYR A 131 9.70 9.33 -2.96
N PHE A 132 10.25 10.48 -2.55
CA PHE A 132 11.58 10.54 -1.96
C PHE A 132 11.56 9.90 -0.56
N GLU A 133 12.51 9.01 -0.30
CA GLU A 133 12.66 8.37 1.03
C GLU A 133 13.66 9.11 1.94
N GLY A 134 14.47 10.01 1.35
CA GLY A 134 15.61 10.69 1.97
C GLY A 134 16.97 10.32 1.36
N ASP A 135 16.99 9.70 0.18
CA ASP A 135 18.13 9.01 -0.43
C ASP A 135 17.98 9.02 -1.96
N HIS A 136 18.92 9.65 -2.68
CA HIS A 136 18.93 9.72 -4.14
C HIS A 136 19.17 8.35 -4.77
N VAL A 137 20.07 7.53 -4.22
CA VAL A 137 20.35 6.17 -4.75
C VAL A 137 19.13 5.26 -4.58
N SER A 138 18.34 5.40 -3.52
CA SER A 138 17.05 4.70 -3.40
C SER A 138 15.96 5.28 -4.31
N PHE A 139 16.00 6.58 -4.59
CA PHE A 139 15.06 7.25 -5.50
C PHE A 139 15.32 6.87 -6.98
N GLU A 140 16.58 6.84 -7.42
CA GLU A 140 16.99 6.26 -8.71
C GLU A 140 16.44 4.84 -8.90
N ARG A 141 16.67 3.97 -7.91
CA ARG A 141 16.20 2.57 -7.94
C ARG A 141 14.68 2.47 -8.02
N GLN A 142 13.96 3.44 -7.45
CA GLN A 142 12.51 3.54 -7.54
C GLN A 142 12.06 3.98 -8.95
N ILE A 143 12.79 4.90 -9.60
CA ILE A 143 12.55 5.32 -10.99
C ILE A 143 12.80 4.16 -11.96
N ARG A 144 13.96 3.49 -11.87
CA ARG A 144 14.28 2.29 -12.66
C ARG A 144 13.20 1.21 -12.49
N ALA A 145 12.77 0.97 -11.24
CA ALA A 145 11.73 -0.01 -10.93
C ALA A 145 10.39 0.35 -11.56
N ALA A 146 10.05 1.63 -11.59
CA ALA A 146 8.81 2.10 -12.19
C ALA A 146 8.78 1.97 -13.71
N ILE A 147 9.87 2.35 -14.40
CA ILE A 147 10.01 2.18 -15.86
C ILE A 147 9.89 0.69 -16.21
N ALA A 148 10.69 -0.17 -15.55
CA ALA A 148 10.65 -1.62 -15.75
C ALA A 148 9.26 -2.21 -15.45
N LYS A 149 8.53 -1.68 -14.46
CA LYS A 149 7.18 -2.16 -14.10
C LYS A 149 6.11 -1.77 -15.11
N VAL A 150 6.15 -0.56 -15.68
CA VAL A 150 5.23 -0.17 -16.77
C VAL A 150 5.53 -1.02 -18.01
N LEU A 151 6.80 -1.08 -18.42
CA LEU A 151 7.26 -1.86 -19.57
C LEU A 151 6.87 -3.34 -19.45
N LEU A 152 7.11 -3.99 -18.30
CA LEU A 152 6.72 -5.39 -18.09
C LEU A 152 5.20 -5.62 -18.10
N ASN A 153 4.41 -4.69 -17.56
CA ASN A 153 2.94 -4.79 -17.66
C ASN A 153 2.47 -4.63 -19.11
N GLU A 154 3.02 -3.66 -19.83
CA GLU A 154 2.77 -3.43 -21.25
C GLU A 154 3.16 -4.66 -22.10
N MET A 155 4.37 -5.20 -21.94
CA MET A 155 4.80 -6.44 -22.60
C MET A 155 3.82 -7.59 -22.34
N MET A 156 3.43 -7.83 -21.09
CA MET A 156 2.68 -9.04 -20.70
C MET A 156 1.17 -8.94 -20.93
N PHE A 157 0.57 -7.76 -20.79
CA PHE A 157 -0.88 -7.55 -20.89
C PHE A 157 -1.30 -6.80 -22.16
N GLY A 158 -0.51 -5.82 -22.63
CA GLY A 158 -0.72 -5.08 -23.88
C GLY A 158 -1.47 -3.75 -23.75
N ASN A 159 -1.27 -2.88 -24.73
CA ASN A 159 -1.63 -1.45 -24.69
C ASN A 159 -3.09 -1.14 -25.09
N GLY A 160 -3.75 -2.05 -25.82
CA GLY A 160 -5.02 -1.76 -26.48
C GLY A 160 -6.27 -2.16 -25.70
N LEU A 161 -7.29 -1.28 -25.74
CA LEU A 161 -8.69 -1.67 -25.50
C LEU A 161 -9.07 -2.96 -26.26
N ARG A 162 -8.60 -3.08 -27.51
CA ARG A 162 -8.84 -4.22 -28.41
C ARG A 162 -8.20 -5.52 -27.90
N ASP A 163 -7.02 -5.45 -27.30
CA ASP A 163 -6.30 -6.62 -26.79
C ASP A 163 -6.84 -7.07 -25.44
N ASN A 164 -7.15 -6.12 -24.56
CA ASN A 164 -7.66 -6.39 -23.23
C ASN A 164 -9.09 -6.98 -23.25
N LEU A 165 -9.93 -6.60 -24.24
CA LEU A 165 -11.27 -7.18 -24.44
C LEU A 165 -11.26 -8.68 -24.80
N THR A 166 -10.14 -9.23 -25.31
CA THR A 166 -10.06 -10.65 -25.71
C THR A 166 -9.41 -11.56 -24.66
N LYS A 167 -8.79 -10.99 -23.62
CA LYS A 167 -7.97 -11.71 -22.64
C LYS A 167 -8.69 -11.99 -21.31
N THR A 168 -9.86 -12.65 -21.36
CA THR A 168 -10.62 -13.08 -20.15
C THR A 168 -9.89 -14.09 -19.24
N THR A 169 -8.73 -14.57 -19.67
CA THR A 169 -7.79 -15.40 -18.89
C THR A 169 -6.52 -14.61 -18.59
N ILE A 170 -6.56 -13.82 -17.52
CA ILE A 170 -5.40 -13.14 -16.93
C ILE A 170 -4.33 -14.17 -16.55
N VAL A 171 -3.07 -13.90 -16.91
CA VAL A 171 -1.94 -14.75 -16.55
C VAL A 171 -1.61 -14.56 -15.06
N ASN A 172 -1.84 -15.58 -14.23
CA ASN A 172 -1.55 -15.52 -12.80
C ASN A 172 -0.06 -15.82 -12.54
N LEU A 173 0.80 -14.81 -12.74
CA LEU A 173 2.24 -14.91 -12.51
C LEU A 173 2.57 -14.88 -11.00
N PRO A 174 3.58 -15.62 -10.52
CA PRO A 174 4.05 -15.52 -9.15
C PRO A 174 4.69 -14.16 -8.82
N GLU A 175 4.58 -13.73 -7.57
CA GLU A 175 5.19 -12.49 -7.04
C GLU A 175 6.70 -12.44 -7.28
N TRP A 176 7.42 -13.56 -7.06
CA TRP A 176 8.86 -13.67 -7.31
C TRP A 176 9.24 -13.46 -8.78
N TYR A 177 8.33 -13.75 -9.72
CA TYR A 177 8.63 -13.67 -11.16
C TYR A 177 8.66 -12.20 -11.59
N LEU A 178 7.60 -11.44 -11.30
CA LEU A 178 7.48 -10.03 -11.69
C LEU A 178 8.27 -9.09 -10.76
N GLU A 179 7.96 -9.06 -9.46
CA GLU A 179 8.61 -8.13 -8.52
C GLU A 179 10.09 -8.48 -8.31
N GLY A 180 10.46 -9.76 -8.47
CA GLY A 180 11.86 -10.18 -8.51
C GLY A 180 12.61 -9.75 -9.78
N LEU A 181 11.96 -9.73 -10.95
CA LEU A 181 12.58 -9.23 -12.18
C LEU A 181 12.70 -7.71 -12.17
N ILE A 182 11.64 -7.02 -11.75
CA ILE A 182 11.67 -5.57 -11.53
C ILE A 182 12.83 -5.23 -10.58
N SER A 183 12.95 -5.95 -9.45
CA SER A 183 14.05 -5.72 -8.51
C SER A 183 15.44 -6.04 -9.08
N PHE A 184 15.58 -7.03 -9.96
CA PHE A 184 16.86 -7.36 -10.61
C PHE A 184 17.29 -6.30 -11.63
N VAL A 185 16.35 -5.73 -12.38
CA VAL A 185 16.63 -4.67 -13.37
C VAL A 185 16.82 -3.31 -12.68
N SER A 186 16.18 -3.07 -11.53
CA SER A 186 16.18 -1.75 -10.89
C SER A 186 17.19 -1.55 -9.76
N ASN A 187 17.61 -2.61 -9.08
CA ASN A 187 18.55 -2.54 -7.96
C ASN A 187 19.86 -3.26 -8.33
N PRO A 188 21.02 -2.60 -8.29
CA PRO A 188 22.30 -3.29 -8.26
C PRO A 188 22.37 -4.26 -7.07
N TRP A 189 23.14 -5.34 -7.20
CA TRP A 189 23.33 -6.29 -6.10
C TRP A 189 24.15 -5.64 -4.97
N ASP A 190 23.51 -5.35 -3.85
CA ASP A 190 24.04 -4.63 -2.69
C ASP A 190 24.24 -5.52 -1.44
N TYR A 191 24.83 -4.95 -0.38
CA TYR A 191 25.19 -5.69 0.83
C TYR A 191 23.99 -6.09 1.70
N ASP A 192 22.82 -5.41 1.66
CA ASP A 192 21.64 -5.91 2.39
C ASP A 192 21.00 -7.03 1.59
N LEU A 193 20.85 -6.89 0.27
CA LEU A 193 20.27 -7.92 -0.58
C LEU A 193 21.08 -9.22 -0.52
N GLU A 194 22.41 -9.14 -0.58
CA GLU A 194 23.33 -10.25 -0.30
C GLU A 194 23.02 -10.89 1.08
N ASN A 195 22.93 -10.10 2.14
CA ASN A 195 22.64 -10.56 3.50
C ASN A 195 21.21 -11.17 3.65
N ARG A 196 20.20 -10.65 2.93
CA ARG A 196 18.84 -11.22 2.87
C ARG A 196 18.81 -12.56 2.15
N VAL A 197 19.45 -12.64 0.98
CA VAL A 197 19.52 -13.87 0.17
C VAL A 197 20.32 -14.94 0.90
N LYS A 198 21.46 -14.57 1.52
CA LYS A 198 22.27 -15.45 2.37
C LYS A 198 21.47 -16.02 3.54
N ASP A 199 20.63 -15.23 4.22
CA ASP A 199 19.72 -15.78 5.23
C ASP A 199 18.65 -16.69 4.64
N GLY A 200 18.05 -16.34 3.50
CA GLY A 200 17.05 -17.14 2.79
C GLY A 200 17.55 -18.51 2.31
N ILE A 201 18.76 -18.55 1.75
CA ILE A 201 19.42 -19.76 1.25
C ILE A 201 19.92 -20.63 2.41
N VAL A 202 20.74 -20.08 3.32
CA VAL A 202 21.39 -20.87 4.40
C VAL A 202 20.37 -21.41 5.41
N SER A 203 19.32 -20.66 5.74
CA SER A 203 18.23 -21.17 6.59
C SER A 203 17.34 -22.23 5.91
N GLY A 204 17.59 -22.55 4.64
CA GLY A 204 16.80 -23.48 3.83
C GLY A 204 15.41 -22.97 3.46
N LYS A 205 15.07 -21.71 3.81
CA LYS A 205 13.77 -21.06 3.55
C LYS A 205 13.47 -20.99 2.05
N TYR A 206 14.47 -20.66 1.24
CA TYR A 206 14.37 -20.51 -0.21
C TYR A 206 14.31 -21.83 -0.97
N ARG A 207 14.55 -22.99 -0.33
CA ARG A 207 14.33 -24.34 -0.92
C ARG A 207 12.86 -24.60 -1.32
N LYS A 208 11.94 -23.71 -0.93
CA LYS A 208 10.54 -23.69 -1.36
C LYS A 208 10.22 -22.37 -2.06
N PHE A 209 11.03 -22.04 -3.05
CA PHE A 209 11.03 -20.79 -3.83
C PHE A 209 9.63 -20.27 -4.20
N VAL A 210 8.78 -21.13 -4.76
CA VAL A 210 7.43 -20.75 -5.20
C VAL A 210 6.52 -20.36 -4.03
N ASN A 211 6.79 -20.85 -2.82
CA ASN A 211 6.03 -20.60 -1.58
C ASN A 211 6.37 -19.28 -0.88
N LEU A 212 7.29 -18.49 -1.42
CA LEU A 212 7.66 -17.20 -0.86
C LEU A 212 6.56 -16.15 -1.16
N GLN A 213 6.47 -15.15 -0.29
CA GLN A 213 5.49 -14.05 -0.33
C GLN A 213 6.13 -12.80 0.27
N ASP A 214 5.55 -11.63 0.03
CA ASP A 214 6.02 -10.36 0.59
C ASP A 214 7.49 -10.10 0.13
N ASP A 215 8.29 -9.38 0.92
CA ASP A 215 9.72 -9.11 0.64
C ASP A 215 10.56 -10.37 0.33
N ASP A 216 10.20 -11.54 0.89
CA ASP A 216 10.92 -12.79 0.62
C ASP A 216 10.78 -13.25 -0.83
N ALA A 217 9.65 -12.98 -1.48
CA ALA A 217 9.46 -13.29 -2.91
C ALA A 217 10.32 -12.36 -3.78
N ARG A 218 10.41 -11.08 -3.44
CA ARG A 218 11.23 -10.09 -4.15
C ARG A 218 12.72 -10.43 -4.10
N TYR A 219 13.29 -10.63 -2.90
CA TYR A 219 14.72 -10.94 -2.75
C TYR A 219 15.10 -12.28 -3.39
N ALA A 220 14.29 -13.33 -3.19
CA ALA A 220 14.54 -14.62 -3.83
C ALA A 220 14.43 -14.52 -5.36
N GLY A 221 13.37 -13.87 -5.86
CA GLY A 221 13.14 -13.68 -7.29
C GLY A 221 14.29 -12.93 -7.97
N HIS A 222 14.77 -11.84 -7.36
CA HIS A 222 15.96 -11.12 -7.82
C HIS A 222 17.17 -12.07 -7.93
N SER A 223 17.46 -12.82 -6.86
CA SER A 223 18.62 -13.74 -6.86
C SER A 223 18.50 -14.92 -7.83
N PHE A 224 17.28 -15.34 -8.17
CA PHE A 224 17.02 -16.32 -9.21
C PHE A 224 17.24 -15.72 -10.62
N TRP A 225 16.75 -14.50 -10.88
CA TRP A 225 17.01 -13.81 -12.15
C TRP A 225 18.49 -13.47 -12.34
N LYS A 226 19.20 -13.03 -11.29
CA LYS A 226 20.66 -12.89 -11.31
C LYS A 226 21.34 -14.22 -11.63
N TYR A 227 20.94 -15.33 -11.01
CA TYR A 227 21.50 -16.64 -11.34
C TYR A 227 21.25 -17.04 -12.81
N VAL A 228 20.08 -16.72 -13.37
CA VAL A 228 19.80 -16.92 -14.80
C VAL A 228 20.73 -16.05 -15.66
N ALA A 229 20.96 -14.79 -15.30
CA ALA A 229 21.87 -13.90 -16.01
C ALA A 229 23.35 -14.34 -15.91
N ASP A 230 23.83 -14.65 -14.69
CA ASP A 230 25.19 -15.12 -14.40
C ASP A 230 25.50 -16.48 -15.09
N THR A 231 24.48 -17.34 -15.29
CA THR A 231 24.67 -18.71 -15.82
C THR A 231 24.36 -18.85 -17.32
N TYR A 232 23.35 -18.13 -17.83
CA TYR A 232 22.83 -18.28 -19.21
C TYR A 232 22.92 -16.99 -20.04
N GLY A 233 23.36 -15.87 -19.44
CA GLY A 233 23.42 -14.55 -20.07
C GLY A 233 22.13 -13.75 -19.94
N ALA A 234 22.22 -12.46 -19.64
CA ALA A 234 21.04 -11.60 -19.42
C ALA A 234 20.10 -11.50 -20.64
N SER A 235 20.63 -11.58 -21.86
CA SER A 235 19.87 -11.51 -23.13
C SER A 235 18.88 -12.66 -23.35
N ILE A 236 18.87 -13.68 -22.48
CA ILE A 236 17.88 -14.77 -22.50
C ILE A 236 16.56 -14.37 -21.82
N ILE A 237 16.57 -13.34 -20.96
CA ILE A 237 15.43 -12.94 -20.12
C ILE A 237 14.23 -12.42 -20.96
N PRO A 238 14.41 -11.55 -21.99
CA PRO A 238 13.32 -11.15 -22.89
C PRO A 238 12.64 -12.34 -23.59
N GLN A 239 13.42 -13.35 -23.96
CA GLN A 239 12.91 -14.56 -24.62
C GLN A 239 12.04 -15.39 -23.66
N ILE A 240 12.45 -15.51 -22.39
CA ILE A 240 11.65 -16.16 -21.33
C ILE A 240 10.32 -15.42 -21.12
N LEU A 241 10.31 -14.08 -21.11
CA LEU A 241 9.09 -13.26 -21.03
C LEU A 241 8.16 -13.51 -22.23
N TYR A 242 8.70 -13.42 -23.45
CA TYR A 242 7.95 -13.61 -24.70
C TYR A 242 7.25 -14.99 -24.76
N ILE A 243 7.97 -16.06 -24.41
CA ILE A 243 7.43 -17.42 -24.38
C ILE A 243 6.45 -17.62 -23.21
N THR A 244 6.68 -16.99 -22.05
CA THR A 244 5.74 -16.98 -20.91
C THR A 244 4.42 -16.30 -21.27
N ARG A 245 4.47 -15.20 -22.03
CA ARG A 245 3.30 -14.46 -22.54
C ARG A 245 2.45 -15.32 -23.48
N ILE A 246 3.09 -15.98 -24.45
CA ILE A 246 2.40 -16.84 -25.43
C ILE A 246 1.74 -18.03 -24.74
N ASN A 247 2.47 -18.75 -23.88
CA ASN A 247 1.97 -19.95 -23.22
C ASN A 247 1.10 -19.67 -21.98
N LYS A 248 0.98 -18.41 -21.55
CA LYS A 248 0.30 -17.97 -20.31
C LYS A 248 0.78 -18.73 -19.06
N ASN A 249 2.06 -19.12 -19.01
CA ASN A 249 2.64 -19.89 -17.92
C ASN A 249 4.14 -19.63 -17.78
N ALA A 250 4.59 -19.23 -16.59
CA ALA A 250 6.00 -18.96 -16.28
C ALA A 250 6.88 -20.21 -16.41
N GLU A 251 6.39 -21.38 -15.99
CA GLU A 251 7.18 -22.63 -16.08
C GLU A 251 7.51 -23.01 -17.53
N SER A 252 6.61 -22.69 -18.47
CA SER A 252 6.80 -22.92 -19.91
C SER A 252 7.89 -22.02 -20.50
N GLY A 253 8.04 -20.78 -20.01
CA GLY A 253 9.11 -19.86 -20.43
C GLY A 253 10.49 -20.48 -20.20
N PHE A 254 10.79 -20.88 -18.95
CA PHE A 254 12.06 -21.51 -18.62
C PHE A 254 12.27 -22.85 -19.35
N LEU A 255 11.23 -23.70 -19.44
CA LEU A 255 11.36 -25.01 -20.07
C LEU A 255 11.69 -24.95 -21.57
N TYR A 256 11.06 -24.04 -22.32
CA TYR A 256 11.30 -23.94 -23.77
C TYR A 256 12.57 -23.16 -24.12
N VAL A 257 13.01 -22.23 -23.27
CA VAL A 257 14.18 -21.37 -23.56
C VAL A 257 15.47 -21.91 -22.94
N LEU A 258 15.43 -22.44 -21.71
CA LEU A 258 16.61 -23.00 -21.02
C LEU A 258 16.69 -24.54 -21.07
N GLY A 259 15.65 -25.22 -21.57
CA GLY A 259 15.56 -26.69 -21.63
C GLY A 259 15.28 -27.40 -20.30
N SER A 260 15.41 -26.71 -19.17
CA SER A 260 15.24 -27.24 -17.81
C SER A 260 13.92 -26.82 -17.16
N LYS A 261 13.33 -27.67 -16.30
CA LYS A 261 12.11 -27.29 -15.57
C LYS A 261 12.45 -26.31 -14.46
N LEU A 262 11.54 -25.39 -14.16
CA LEU A 262 11.68 -24.44 -13.04
C LEU A 262 12.04 -25.10 -11.71
N LYS A 263 11.54 -26.31 -11.44
CA LYS A 263 11.89 -27.08 -10.23
C LYS A 263 13.36 -27.51 -10.21
N GLU A 264 13.91 -27.95 -11.34
CA GLU A 264 15.31 -28.33 -11.48
C GLU A 264 16.19 -27.08 -11.30
N LEU A 265 15.92 -26.03 -12.08
CA LEU A 265 16.57 -24.72 -11.96
C LEU A 265 16.53 -24.15 -10.53
N SER A 266 15.44 -24.34 -9.78
CA SER A 266 15.34 -23.87 -8.39
C SER A 266 16.23 -24.65 -7.41
N ILE A 267 16.55 -25.91 -7.71
CA ILE A 267 17.51 -26.69 -6.92
C ILE A 267 18.92 -26.20 -7.25
N ASP A 268 19.25 -26.11 -8.54
CA ASP A 268 20.57 -25.72 -9.04
C ASP A 268 20.94 -24.28 -8.60
N TRP A 269 19.99 -23.35 -8.68
CA TRP A 269 20.07 -22.00 -8.10
C TRP A 269 20.41 -22.03 -6.60
N THR A 270 19.67 -22.81 -5.79
CA THR A 270 19.97 -22.88 -4.35
C THR A 270 21.29 -23.57 -4.05
N ALA A 271 21.74 -24.50 -4.89
CA ALA A 271 23.03 -25.17 -4.75
C ALA A 271 24.20 -24.23 -5.09
N TYR A 272 24.06 -23.42 -6.15
CA TYR A 272 25.02 -22.37 -6.54
C TYR A 272 25.28 -21.40 -5.38
N TYR A 273 24.24 -20.72 -4.87
CA TYR A 273 24.41 -19.79 -3.74
C TYR A 273 24.82 -20.49 -2.44
N LEU A 274 24.36 -21.72 -2.17
CA LEU A 274 24.79 -22.45 -0.97
C LEU A 274 26.28 -22.76 -1.03
N GLY A 275 26.83 -23.14 -2.20
CA GLY A 275 28.26 -23.35 -2.39
C GLY A 275 29.07 -22.08 -2.06
N LEU A 276 28.71 -20.95 -2.67
CA LEU A 276 29.32 -19.64 -2.41
C LEU A 276 29.32 -19.27 -0.92
N TYR A 277 28.22 -19.56 -0.22
CA TYR A 277 28.07 -19.18 1.20
C TYR A 277 28.75 -20.16 2.17
N THR A 278 28.75 -21.47 1.90
CA THR A 278 29.37 -22.45 2.81
C THR A 278 30.89 -22.48 2.73
N ALA A 279 31.49 -22.17 1.57
CA ALA A 279 32.93 -22.30 1.33
C ALA A 279 33.81 -21.36 2.19
N ARG A 280 33.21 -20.39 2.89
CA ARG A 280 33.92 -19.43 3.76
C ARG A 280 33.33 -19.31 5.18
N GLU A 281 32.51 -20.27 5.62
CA GLU A 281 31.84 -20.18 6.93
C GLU A 281 32.68 -20.66 8.14
N GLU A 282 33.94 -21.08 7.95
CA GLU A 282 34.84 -21.55 9.02
C GLU A 282 35.45 -20.43 9.89
N PHE A 283 35.52 -19.18 9.41
CA PHE A 283 36.28 -18.09 10.07
C PHE A 283 35.45 -16.91 10.59
N SER A 284 34.12 -16.92 10.41
CA SER A 284 33.22 -15.84 10.86
C SER A 284 32.31 -16.31 12.00
N GLU A 285 31.94 -15.41 12.89
CA GLU A 285 31.20 -15.70 14.14
C GLU A 285 29.78 -15.08 14.15
N LEU A 286 29.05 -15.26 15.27
CA LEU A 286 27.85 -14.51 15.65
C LEU A 286 27.91 -14.25 17.17
N PRO A 287 27.27 -13.20 17.72
CA PRO A 287 27.28 -12.95 19.15
C PRO A 287 26.63 -14.09 19.97
N GLU A 288 27.42 -14.75 20.80
CA GLU A 288 26.96 -15.86 21.67
C GLU A 288 26.19 -15.37 22.90
N GLN A 289 26.53 -14.19 23.42
CA GLN A 289 26.04 -13.66 24.70
C GLN A 289 25.42 -12.25 24.55
N GLY A 290 24.89 -11.70 25.64
CA GLY A 290 24.32 -10.35 25.66
C GLY A 290 22.91 -10.18 25.06
N SER A 291 22.20 -11.27 24.75
CA SER A 291 20.94 -11.15 24.00
C SER A 291 19.78 -10.54 24.80
N ILE A 292 19.34 -9.35 24.37
CA ILE A 292 18.24 -8.56 24.93
C ILE A 292 16.88 -9.27 24.75
N LEU A 293 16.74 -10.13 23.73
CA LEU A 293 15.46 -10.73 23.33
C LEU A 293 15.55 -12.25 23.19
N LYS A 294 15.12 -12.98 24.23
CA LYS A 294 15.03 -14.45 24.26
C LYS A 294 14.36 -15.10 23.03
N ARG A 295 13.40 -14.42 22.39
CA ARG A 295 12.78 -14.87 21.13
C ARG A 295 12.13 -13.70 20.37
N PRO A 296 12.80 -13.13 19.36
CA PRO A 296 12.20 -12.11 18.50
C PRO A 296 11.03 -12.64 17.66
N HIS A 297 10.13 -11.75 17.23
CA HIS A 297 8.93 -12.12 16.47
C HIS A 297 9.17 -11.95 14.96
N ARG A 298 9.06 -13.03 14.15
CA ARG A 298 9.38 -13.05 12.72
C ARG A 298 8.74 -11.90 11.91
N LYS A 299 7.41 -11.73 11.96
CA LYS A 299 6.72 -10.59 11.32
C LYS A 299 6.78 -9.33 12.19
N ARG A 300 7.98 -8.82 12.47
CA ARG A 300 8.23 -7.54 13.15
C ARG A 300 9.64 -7.07 12.81
N ALA A 301 9.75 -5.89 12.22
CA ALA A 301 11.02 -5.20 12.07
C ALA A 301 11.42 -4.55 13.41
N TYR A 302 12.71 -4.58 13.70
CA TYR A 302 13.31 -3.88 14.83
C TYR A 302 14.25 -2.83 14.23
N GLN A 303 14.03 -1.57 14.57
CA GLN A 303 14.81 -0.43 14.09
C GLN A 303 15.55 0.22 15.26
N GLN A 304 16.64 0.92 14.92
CA GLN A 304 17.40 1.85 15.76
C GLN A 304 17.49 1.49 17.24
N ILE A 305 18.62 0.89 17.63
CA ILE A 305 18.98 0.69 19.04
C ILE A 305 19.74 1.92 19.56
N ARG A 306 19.44 2.37 20.79
CA ARG A 306 20.15 3.48 21.46
C ARG A 306 20.35 3.23 22.95
N ILE A 307 21.56 3.39 23.45
CA ILE A 307 21.89 3.26 24.89
C ILE A 307 21.81 4.64 25.54
N SER A 308 21.27 4.74 26.76
CA SER A 308 21.34 5.98 27.54
C SER A 308 22.80 6.31 27.91
N PRO A 309 23.15 7.60 28.07
CA PRO A 309 24.49 8.02 28.50
C PRO A 309 24.98 7.37 29.80
N ASP A 310 24.08 7.07 30.73
CA ASP A 310 24.37 6.36 32.00
C ASP A 310 24.42 4.81 31.87
N GLY A 311 24.23 4.27 30.66
CA GLY A 311 24.25 2.83 30.36
C GLY A 311 23.03 2.02 30.83
N SER A 312 22.19 2.59 31.71
CA SER A 312 21.17 1.85 32.48
C SER A 312 19.92 1.47 31.69
N HIS A 313 19.70 2.09 30.52
CA HIS A 313 18.56 1.88 29.65
C HIS A 313 18.95 1.68 28.18
N VAL A 314 18.25 0.77 27.51
CA VAL A 314 18.30 0.58 26.06
C VAL A 314 16.92 0.90 25.47
N ALA A 315 16.87 1.90 24.60
CA ALA A 315 15.71 2.25 23.79
C ALA A 315 15.79 1.58 22.41
N TYR A 316 14.65 1.13 21.88
CA TYR A 316 14.57 0.61 20.52
C TYR A 316 13.17 0.72 19.90
N VAL A 317 13.12 0.76 18.58
CA VAL A 317 11.90 0.81 17.79
C VAL A 317 11.48 -0.59 17.35
N THR A 318 10.17 -0.84 17.32
CA THR A 318 9.61 -1.98 16.56
C THR A 318 8.49 -1.53 15.65
N ASN A 319 8.59 -1.80 14.36
CA ASN A 319 7.50 -1.66 13.39
C ASN A 319 6.89 -3.03 13.07
N GLN A 320 5.56 -3.11 13.03
CA GLN A 320 4.82 -4.28 12.58
C GLN A 320 3.62 -3.84 11.75
N GLU A 321 3.73 -4.03 10.42
CA GLU A 321 2.63 -3.80 9.46
C GLU A 321 2.15 -2.34 9.49
N GLY A 322 3.06 -1.36 9.71
CA GLY A 322 2.76 0.07 9.78
C GLY A 322 2.51 0.60 11.21
N GLN A 323 2.35 -0.28 12.20
CA GLN A 323 2.23 0.11 13.60
C GLN A 323 3.57 0.08 14.32
N TYR A 324 4.21 1.24 14.45
CA TYR A 324 5.44 1.39 15.23
C TYR A 324 5.19 1.57 16.74
N LYS A 325 6.17 1.16 17.53
CA LYS A 325 6.21 1.29 19.00
C LYS A 325 7.65 1.55 19.43
N ILE A 326 7.84 2.48 20.36
CA ILE A 326 9.11 2.67 21.05
C ILE A 326 9.06 1.87 22.35
N TRP A 327 10.10 1.09 22.61
CA TRP A 327 10.27 0.29 23.81
C TRP A 327 11.47 0.78 24.59
N LEU A 328 11.35 0.68 25.92
CA LEU A 328 12.46 0.89 26.84
C LEU A 328 12.72 -0.41 27.59
N HIS A 329 13.98 -0.80 27.67
CA HIS A 329 14.45 -1.92 28.46
C HIS A 329 15.50 -1.40 29.45
N ARG A 330 15.22 -1.56 30.74
CA ARG A 330 16.17 -1.26 31.81
C ARG A 330 17.01 -2.49 32.12
N GLU A 331 18.28 -2.28 32.43
CA GLU A 331 19.19 -3.35 32.80
C GLU A 331 18.69 -4.15 34.02
N GLY A 332 18.92 -5.47 34.04
CA GLY A 332 18.44 -6.38 35.08
C GLY A 332 16.92 -6.69 35.06
N GLU A 333 16.08 -5.80 34.51
CA GLU A 333 14.63 -6.00 34.49
C GLU A 333 14.16 -6.92 33.34
N LYS A 334 13.53 -8.05 33.69
CA LYS A 334 12.92 -8.98 32.71
C LYS A 334 11.69 -8.40 31.99
N ARG A 335 11.19 -7.24 32.42
CA ARG A 335 10.07 -6.53 31.83
C ARG A 335 10.60 -5.36 30.98
N LYS A 336 9.86 -5.02 29.94
CA LYS A 336 10.09 -3.84 29.11
C LYS A 336 8.86 -2.94 29.09
N GLU A 337 9.11 -1.65 29.07
CA GLU A 337 8.12 -0.58 29.00
C GLU A 337 7.84 -0.24 27.52
N ARG A 338 6.67 0.32 27.23
CA ARG A 338 6.29 0.79 25.89
C ARG A 338 5.79 2.23 25.97
N ILE A 339 6.74 3.16 25.92
CA ILE A 339 6.53 4.59 26.07
C ILE A 339 5.66 5.20 24.96
N TYR A 340 5.76 4.69 23.71
CA TYR A 340 5.01 5.24 22.58
C TYR A 340 4.44 4.16 21.63
N LYS A 341 3.34 4.52 20.95
CA LYS A 341 2.67 3.69 19.94
C LYS A 341 1.86 4.59 19.00
N ARG A 342 2.14 4.50 17.69
CA ARG A 342 1.32 5.12 16.63
C ARG A 342 1.11 4.12 15.48
N GLY A 343 0.33 4.51 14.48
CA GLY A 343 0.04 3.68 13.30
C GLY A 343 -0.97 2.53 13.54
N GLN A 344 -1.57 2.08 12.44
CA GLN A 344 -2.44 0.90 12.39
C GLN A 344 -1.73 -0.24 11.68
N LYS A 345 -2.26 -1.46 11.83
CA LYS A 345 -1.78 -2.64 11.09
C LYS A 345 -2.49 -2.73 9.75
N LEU A 346 -1.81 -2.42 8.66
CA LEU A 346 -2.36 -2.35 7.32
C LEU A 346 -1.45 -3.03 6.29
N ASP A 347 -2.05 -3.46 5.18
CA ASP A 347 -1.32 -3.82 3.96
C ASP A 347 -1.04 -2.53 3.19
N GLN A 348 0.16 -1.99 3.36
CA GLN A 348 0.64 -0.79 2.68
C GLN A 348 2.18 -0.73 2.75
N ILE A 349 2.78 0.11 1.90
CA ILE A 349 4.20 0.47 2.00
C ILE A 349 4.46 1.11 3.38
N ASN A 350 5.46 0.58 4.09
CA ASN A 350 5.79 0.96 5.45
C ASN A 350 7.03 1.84 5.47
N ASP A 351 6.98 2.95 6.21
CA ASP A 351 8.16 3.76 6.48
C ASP A 351 8.91 3.12 7.66
N TYR A 352 10.22 3.01 7.54
CA TYR A 352 11.12 2.46 8.55
C TYR A 352 12.16 3.48 9.05
N SER A 353 12.16 4.71 8.54
CA SER A 353 12.97 5.82 9.05
C SER A 353 12.42 6.35 10.38
N PHE A 354 11.12 6.24 10.62
CA PHE A 354 10.46 6.77 11.82
C PHE A 354 10.03 5.71 12.85
N PRO A 355 10.06 6.03 14.16
CA PRO A 355 10.56 7.28 14.75
C PRO A 355 12.08 7.31 14.93
N VAL A 356 12.68 8.49 14.75
CA VAL A 356 14.11 8.72 14.98
C VAL A 356 14.33 9.04 16.46
N LEU A 357 15.17 8.26 17.16
CA LEU A 357 15.47 8.39 18.59
C LEU A 357 16.79 9.15 18.85
N ALA A 358 16.84 9.95 19.92
CA ALA A 358 18.09 10.45 20.50
C ALA A 358 17.96 10.63 22.04
N TRP A 359 18.99 10.25 22.78
CA TRP A 359 19.04 10.46 24.23
C TRP A 359 19.52 11.86 24.58
N HIS A 360 18.86 12.49 25.55
CA HIS A 360 19.33 13.71 26.21
C HIS A 360 20.56 13.39 27.08
N PRO A 361 21.56 14.27 27.19
CA PRO A 361 22.78 14.02 27.97
C PRO A 361 22.54 13.63 29.45
N SER A 362 21.44 14.06 30.07
CA SER A 362 21.11 13.68 31.46
C SER A 362 20.56 12.25 31.64
N SER A 363 20.39 11.47 30.57
CA SER A 363 19.74 10.13 30.56
C SER A 363 18.26 10.08 30.99
N GLU A 364 17.75 11.08 31.70
CA GLU A 364 16.35 11.17 32.17
C GLU A 364 15.33 11.41 31.06
N ILE A 365 15.76 11.89 29.89
CA ILE A 365 14.89 12.32 28.79
C ILE A 365 15.25 11.58 27.50
N LEU A 366 14.26 10.91 26.91
CA LEU A 366 14.37 10.34 25.56
C LEU A 366 13.64 11.25 24.57
N GLY A 367 14.41 11.85 23.67
CA GLY A 367 13.90 12.62 22.53
C GLY A 367 13.58 11.69 21.36
N PHE A 368 12.46 11.94 20.67
CA PHE A 368 12.15 11.24 19.42
C PHE A 368 11.32 12.07 18.44
N VAL A 369 11.61 11.94 17.15
CA VAL A 369 10.82 12.56 16.07
C VAL A 369 9.88 11.53 15.45
N THR A 370 8.62 11.91 15.26
CA THR A 370 7.63 11.17 14.47
C THR A 370 7.15 12.00 13.28
N GLU A 371 6.63 11.33 12.26
CA GLU A 371 5.67 11.95 11.35
C GLU A 371 4.25 11.55 11.74
N GLU A 372 3.37 12.54 11.85
CA GLU A 372 1.95 12.38 12.15
C GLU A 372 1.13 13.41 11.38
N GLU A 373 0.07 12.97 10.70
CA GLU A 373 -0.93 13.89 10.11
C GLU A 373 -0.32 14.82 9.03
N GLY A 374 0.73 14.34 8.35
CA GLY A 374 1.49 15.10 7.33
C GLY A 374 2.61 15.99 7.89
N LEU A 375 2.71 16.11 9.22
CA LEU A 375 3.64 17.01 9.92
C LEU A 375 4.67 16.25 10.74
N LEU A 376 5.86 16.83 10.87
CA LEU A 376 6.89 16.35 11.79
C LEU A 376 6.60 16.83 13.21
N LYS A 377 6.75 15.93 14.19
CA LYS A 377 6.56 16.22 15.61
C LYS A 377 7.74 15.69 16.40
N ILE A 378 8.40 16.56 17.14
CA ILE A 378 9.42 16.19 18.10
C ILE A 378 8.80 16.04 19.48
N HIS A 379 9.13 14.94 20.15
CA HIS A 379 8.65 14.58 21.46
C HIS A 379 9.83 14.44 22.43
N PHE A 380 9.60 14.84 23.68
CA PHE A 380 10.53 14.65 24.79
C PHE A 380 9.79 13.91 25.89
N HIS A 381 10.22 12.67 26.17
CA HIS A 381 9.66 11.86 27.24
C HIS A 381 10.60 11.87 28.45
N ASN A 382 10.13 12.39 29.57
CA ASN A 382 10.86 12.33 30.84
C ASN A 382 10.51 11.01 31.56
N LEU A 383 11.54 10.25 31.94
CA LEU A 383 11.40 8.90 32.50
C LEU A 383 10.96 8.87 33.97
N GLU A 384 11.26 9.91 34.75
CA GLU A 384 10.91 9.98 36.18
C GLU A 384 9.42 10.33 36.37
N THR A 385 8.96 11.37 35.68
CA THR A 385 7.58 11.88 35.76
C THR A 385 6.61 11.13 34.85
N GLY A 386 7.12 10.47 33.81
CA GLY A 386 6.33 9.90 32.73
C GLY A 386 5.72 10.93 31.77
N GLU A 387 6.06 12.22 31.90
CA GLU A 387 5.51 13.28 31.04
C GLU A 387 6.02 13.16 29.59
N LEU A 388 5.19 13.61 28.64
CA LEU A 388 5.50 13.63 27.21
C LEU A 388 5.21 15.02 26.62
N THR A 389 6.24 15.86 26.57
CA THR A 389 6.18 17.15 25.85
C THR A 389 6.24 16.89 24.35
N THR A 390 5.48 17.65 23.55
CA THR A 390 5.47 17.55 22.08
C THR A 390 5.50 18.94 21.45
N ARG A 391 6.30 19.13 20.40
CA ARG A 391 6.34 20.33 19.56
C ARG A 391 6.27 19.91 18.08
N ASN A 392 5.72 20.76 17.22
CA ASN A 392 5.83 20.56 15.77
C ASN A 392 7.23 21.00 15.32
N LEU A 393 7.86 20.24 14.42
CA LEU A 393 8.96 20.73 13.61
C LEU A 393 8.35 21.26 12.31
N LEU A 394 8.62 22.52 12.00
CA LEU A 394 8.24 23.17 10.74
C LEU A 394 9.47 23.21 9.82
N TYR A 395 9.28 23.71 8.58
CA TYR A 395 10.30 23.86 7.53
C TYR A 395 10.83 22.53 6.94
N PHE A 396 11.21 21.55 7.77
CA PHE A 396 11.69 20.24 7.30
C PHE A 396 10.56 19.34 6.77
N GLU A 397 10.85 18.54 5.74
CA GLU A 397 9.90 17.57 5.18
C GLU A 397 10.00 16.20 5.87
N LYS A 398 11.23 15.74 6.12
CA LYS A 398 11.57 14.48 6.80
C LYS A 398 12.83 14.66 7.67
N ILE A 399 12.97 13.86 8.74
CA ILE A 399 14.21 13.75 9.55
C ILE A 399 14.66 12.29 9.50
N LEU A 400 15.95 12.07 9.25
CA LEU A 400 16.56 10.73 9.08
C LEU A 400 17.54 10.41 10.21
N GLY A 401 18.20 11.43 10.76
CA GLY A 401 19.09 11.33 11.91
C GLY A 401 18.87 12.46 12.90
N MET A 402 19.10 12.19 14.19
CA MET A 402 19.03 13.17 15.27
C MET A 402 20.06 12.84 16.34
N ASN A 403 20.75 13.86 16.88
CA ASN A 403 21.61 13.74 18.06
C ASN A 403 21.60 15.03 18.88
N PHE A 404 21.78 14.94 20.20
CA PHE A 404 21.88 16.11 21.09
C PHE A 404 23.31 16.64 21.14
N SER A 405 23.47 17.94 21.34
CA SER A 405 24.74 18.51 21.79
C SER A 405 25.04 18.10 23.24
N PRO A 406 26.32 17.94 23.63
CA PRO A 406 26.72 17.70 25.02
C PRO A 406 26.21 18.75 26.04
N ASP A 407 25.99 19.99 25.62
CA ASP A 407 25.40 21.05 26.47
C ASP A 407 23.87 21.00 26.58
N ALA A 408 23.23 20.04 25.91
CA ALA A 408 21.80 19.80 25.81
C ALA A 408 20.94 20.95 25.23
N ARG A 409 21.55 21.99 24.62
CA ARG A 409 20.82 23.14 24.05
C ARG A 409 20.44 22.97 22.59
N LYS A 410 21.20 22.17 21.85
CA LYS A 410 21.06 21.98 20.41
C LYS A 410 20.77 20.52 20.06
N LEU A 411 20.13 20.36 18.91
CA LEU A 411 20.09 19.11 18.16
C LEU A 411 20.89 19.29 16.87
N VAL A 412 21.47 18.21 16.37
CA VAL A 412 21.90 18.11 14.97
C VAL A 412 21.02 17.09 14.26
N PHE A 413 20.56 17.43 13.06
CA PHE A 413 19.68 16.64 12.22
C PHE A 413 20.36 16.28 10.90
N SER A 414 20.05 15.09 10.38
CA SER A 414 20.06 14.83 8.94
C SER A 414 18.60 14.98 8.50
N ALA A 415 18.32 15.94 7.61
CA ALA A 415 16.97 16.45 7.35
C ALA A 415 16.75 16.70 5.85
N VAL A 416 15.53 16.40 5.39
CA VAL A 416 15.12 16.59 4.00
C VAL A 416 14.45 17.95 3.82
N VAL A 417 14.92 18.69 2.82
CA VAL A 417 14.35 19.97 2.33
C VAL A 417 14.47 20.00 0.80
N ASP A 418 13.38 20.30 0.10
CA ASP A 418 13.32 20.49 -1.37
C ASP A 418 13.91 19.32 -2.21
N GLY A 419 13.91 18.10 -1.64
CA GLY A 419 14.48 16.89 -2.23
C GLY A 419 15.94 16.60 -1.89
N GLN A 420 16.64 17.47 -1.15
CA GLN A 420 18.03 17.27 -0.70
C GLN A 420 18.05 16.81 0.76
N THR A 421 19.12 16.09 1.17
CA THR A 421 19.30 15.55 2.53
C THR A 421 20.56 16.15 3.16
N ASP A 422 20.41 17.20 3.98
CA ASP A 422 21.57 17.91 4.54
C ASP A 422 21.75 17.72 6.06
N ILE A 423 22.91 18.19 6.54
CA ILE A 423 23.15 18.42 7.96
C ILE A 423 22.62 19.79 8.38
N TRP A 424 21.81 19.79 9.44
CA TRP A 424 21.23 20.99 10.05
C TRP A 424 21.45 21.02 11.56
N VAL A 425 21.78 22.18 12.12
CA VAL A 425 21.83 22.41 13.57
C VAL A 425 20.59 23.19 14.02
N PHE A 426 19.92 22.73 15.07
CA PHE A 426 18.66 23.30 15.58
C PHE A 426 18.77 23.65 17.07
N ASP A 427 18.39 24.87 17.44
CA ASP A 427 18.41 25.33 18.83
C ASP A 427 17.05 25.11 19.53
N LEU A 428 17.06 24.44 20.68
CA LEU A 428 15.84 24.04 21.41
C LEU A 428 15.13 25.18 22.14
N ALA A 429 15.81 26.32 22.34
CA ALA A 429 15.30 27.49 23.05
C ALA A 429 14.74 28.55 22.10
N SER A 430 15.47 28.91 21.04
CA SER A 430 15.01 29.85 20.01
C SER A 430 14.12 29.19 18.95
N SER A 431 14.21 27.86 18.78
CA SER A 431 13.58 27.10 17.69
C SER A 431 14.04 27.52 16.28
N THR A 432 15.29 27.97 16.17
CA THR A 432 15.94 28.35 14.88
C THR A 432 16.83 27.23 14.35
N SER A 433 16.89 27.10 13.03
CA SER A 433 17.77 26.15 12.32
C SER A 433 18.91 26.85 11.56
N GLU A 434 20.03 26.14 11.42
CA GLU A 434 21.25 26.54 10.72
C GLU A 434 21.64 25.41 9.74
N ARG A 435 21.64 25.68 8.42
CA ARG A 435 22.06 24.72 7.38
C ARG A 435 23.58 24.63 7.35
N ILE A 436 24.13 23.43 7.29
CA ILE A 436 25.58 23.18 7.27
C ILE A 436 26.05 22.77 5.87
N THR A 437 25.33 21.86 5.21
CA THR A 437 25.57 21.39 3.84
C THR A 437 24.44 21.81 2.90
N ASN A 438 24.74 21.94 1.60
CA ASN A 438 23.82 22.49 0.59
C ASN A 438 24.31 22.09 -0.82
N ASP A 439 24.26 20.79 -1.09
CA ASP A 439 24.69 20.16 -2.34
C ASP A 439 23.87 18.88 -2.61
N LEU A 440 24.08 18.24 -3.76
CA LEU A 440 23.32 17.04 -4.17
C LEU A 440 23.72 15.76 -3.41
N ALA A 441 24.73 15.82 -2.54
CA ALA A 441 25.17 14.68 -1.76
C ALA A 441 24.27 14.44 -0.54
N ASP A 442 23.90 13.19 -0.29
CA ASP A 442 23.03 12.83 0.84
C ASP A 442 23.85 12.70 2.13
N ASP A 443 23.60 13.57 3.11
CA ASP A 443 24.32 13.59 4.38
C ASP A 443 23.54 12.94 5.54
N TYR A 444 24.13 11.91 6.16
CA TYR A 444 23.50 11.07 7.17
C TYR A 444 24.21 11.04 8.53
N HIS A 445 23.45 10.60 9.53
CA HIS A 445 23.93 10.22 10.87
C HIS A 445 24.85 11.25 11.59
N PRO A 446 24.55 12.57 11.57
CA PRO A 446 25.38 13.54 12.24
C PRO A 446 25.41 13.37 13.75
N ARG A 447 26.58 13.62 14.36
CA ARG A 447 26.79 13.76 15.80
C ARG A 447 27.74 14.91 16.09
N PHE A 448 27.53 15.60 17.20
CA PHE A 448 28.54 16.51 17.75
C PHE A 448 29.71 15.71 18.33
N ILE A 449 30.93 16.18 18.10
CA ILE A 449 32.16 15.59 18.63
C ILE A 449 33.01 16.66 19.33
N ASN A 450 34.08 16.24 20.03
CA ASN A 450 35.09 17.14 20.63
C ASN A 450 34.49 18.30 21.46
N ASN A 451 33.45 18.04 22.26
CA ASN A 451 32.71 19.06 23.03
C ASN A 451 32.17 20.21 22.17
N MET A 452 31.49 19.87 21.06
CA MET A 452 30.83 20.78 20.10
C MET A 452 31.76 21.57 19.18
N THR A 453 33.07 21.32 19.16
CA THR A 453 33.95 22.00 18.18
C THR A 453 33.81 21.42 16.76
N GLY A 454 33.26 20.22 16.61
CA GLY A 454 33.05 19.61 15.30
C GLY A 454 31.78 18.76 15.22
N ILE A 455 31.39 18.44 13.98
CA ILE A 455 30.28 17.54 13.65
C ILE A 455 30.83 16.43 12.77
N SER A 456 30.66 15.17 13.17
CA SER A 456 30.94 13.99 12.35
C SER A 456 29.67 13.49 11.68
N PHE A 457 29.71 13.20 10.38
CA PHE A 457 28.57 12.72 9.60
C PHE A 457 29.04 11.83 8.44
N VAL A 458 28.10 11.30 7.66
CA VAL A 458 28.35 10.39 6.53
C VAL A 458 27.85 11.04 5.25
N SER A 459 28.59 10.95 4.15
CA SER A 459 28.23 11.56 2.86
C SER A 459 28.72 10.74 1.66
N ASN A 460 28.09 10.87 0.51
CA ASN A 460 28.54 10.28 -0.76
C ASN A 460 29.24 11.28 -1.71
N ARG A 461 29.55 12.52 -1.28
CA ARG A 461 30.26 13.50 -2.13
C ARG A 461 31.66 13.03 -2.54
N ARG A 462 32.08 13.41 -3.76
CA ARG A 462 33.41 13.14 -4.32
C ARG A 462 34.49 14.05 -3.73
N LEU A 463 34.14 15.32 -3.45
CA LEU A 463 35.06 16.36 -2.99
C LEU A 463 34.94 16.65 -1.49
N ASP A 464 36.07 17.01 -0.87
CA ASP A 464 36.19 17.29 0.57
C ASP A 464 35.81 18.75 0.92
N THR A 465 34.74 19.29 0.32
CA THR A 465 34.32 20.71 0.49
C THR A 465 32.80 20.86 0.70
N LEU A 466 32.39 21.95 1.38
CA LEU A 466 30.99 22.22 1.73
C LEU A 466 30.12 22.90 0.65
N PHE A 467 30.72 23.53 -0.37
CA PHE A 467 29.99 24.41 -1.29
C PHE A 467 30.40 24.18 -2.76
N MET A 468 29.48 23.61 -3.54
CA MET A 468 29.60 23.41 -4.99
C MET A 468 28.54 24.25 -5.72
N GLN A 469 28.79 25.55 -5.88
CA GLN A 469 27.76 26.50 -6.36
C GLN A 469 27.74 26.69 -7.90
N ASN A 470 28.77 26.23 -8.63
CA ASN A 470 28.98 26.55 -10.05
C ASN A 470 29.35 25.36 -10.94
N ASP A 471 29.28 24.12 -10.44
CA ASP A 471 29.67 22.92 -11.19
C ASP A 471 28.44 22.01 -11.43
N PRO A 472 28.04 21.76 -12.70
CA PRO A 472 26.95 20.87 -13.04
C PRO A 472 27.37 19.39 -13.13
N GLU A 473 28.64 19.04 -12.95
CA GLU A 473 29.09 17.65 -12.96
C GLU A 473 28.61 16.86 -11.72
N ASN A 474 28.51 15.54 -11.88
CA ASN A 474 27.98 14.67 -10.83
C ASN A 474 29.00 14.48 -9.68
N ASN A 475 29.00 15.41 -8.72
CA ASN A 475 29.82 15.37 -7.51
C ASN A 475 29.42 14.26 -6.51
N THR A 476 28.49 13.36 -6.85
CA THR A 476 28.07 12.25 -5.96
C THR A 476 28.73 10.92 -6.35
N THR A 477 28.66 9.95 -5.45
CA THR A 477 29.06 8.55 -5.69
C THR A 477 28.00 7.60 -5.14
N THR A 478 28.15 6.30 -5.43
CA THR A 478 27.36 5.23 -4.83
C THR A 478 27.89 4.75 -3.47
N ALA A 479 28.95 5.36 -2.93
CA ALA A 479 29.67 4.89 -1.75
C ALA A 479 29.79 5.96 -0.67
N PHE A 480 29.42 5.60 0.56
CA PHE A 480 29.37 6.54 1.67
C PHE A 480 30.69 6.60 2.45
N ALA A 481 31.26 7.80 2.59
CA ALA A 481 32.44 8.09 3.40
C ALA A 481 32.08 8.90 4.66
N VAL A 482 32.94 8.84 5.69
CA VAL A 482 32.76 9.60 6.93
C VAL A 482 33.52 10.92 6.85
N TYR A 483 32.85 12.01 7.19
CA TYR A 483 33.38 13.36 7.17
C TYR A 483 33.29 14.04 8.54
N VAL A 484 34.25 14.92 8.84
CA VAL A 484 34.24 15.81 9.99
C VAL A 484 34.30 17.26 9.51
N TYR A 485 33.38 18.08 10.03
CA TYR A 485 33.32 19.53 9.84
C TYR A 485 33.73 20.26 11.12
N ASP A 486 34.54 21.33 10.99
CA ASP A 486 34.87 22.23 12.10
C ASP A 486 33.72 23.24 12.32
N TYR A 487 32.86 22.94 13.30
CA TYR A 487 31.72 23.77 13.66
C TYR A 487 32.12 25.02 14.49
N ALA A 488 33.32 25.04 15.08
CA ALA A 488 33.81 26.17 15.86
C ALA A 488 34.36 27.29 14.97
N ASN A 489 35.17 26.94 13.97
CA ASN A 489 35.79 27.87 13.02
C ASN A 489 34.96 28.08 11.75
N LYS A 490 34.03 27.16 11.45
CA LYS A 490 33.20 27.11 10.23
C LYS A 490 34.01 26.99 8.93
N ASP A 491 35.03 26.15 8.95
CA ASP A 491 35.91 25.90 7.81
C ASP A 491 35.15 25.21 6.65
N PRO A 492 35.12 25.76 5.42
CA PRO A 492 34.48 25.12 4.27
C PRO A 492 35.17 23.82 3.82
N LEU A 493 36.39 23.52 4.30
CA LEU A 493 37.10 22.27 4.05
C LEU A 493 36.65 21.18 5.03
N LEU A 494 36.30 20.01 4.48
CA LEU A 494 35.91 18.83 5.25
C LEU A 494 37.12 17.91 5.48
N GLN A 495 37.14 17.23 6.62
CA GLN A 495 38.12 16.19 6.91
C GLN A 495 37.50 14.82 6.62
N LYS A 496 37.89 14.18 5.50
CA LYS A 496 37.52 12.80 5.19
C LYS A 496 38.25 11.84 6.14
N ILE A 497 37.50 11.10 6.96
CA ILE A 497 38.04 10.25 8.04
C ILE A 497 37.87 8.74 7.80
N SER A 498 37.55 8.32 6.58
CA SER A 498 37.35 6.92 6.20
C SER A 498 38.21 6.51 4.99
N GLU A 499 38.74 5.29 5.03
CA GLU A 499 39.64 4.75 4.00
C GLU A 499 38.94 4.22 2.74
N GLY A 500 39.57 4.49 1.60
CA GLY A 500 39.37 3.76 0.35
C GLY A 500 38.08 4.09 -0.41
N ASP A 501 38.14 3.85 -1.71
CA ASP A 501 37.07 4.17 -2.64
C ASP A 501 36.13 2.98 -2.84
N TYR A 502 34.89 3.25 -3.27
CA TYR A 502 33.83 2.24 -3.44
C TYR A 502 33.43 1.48 -2.16
N ILE A 503 33.93 1.86 -0.99
CA ILE A 503 33.63 1.25 0.32
C ILE A 503 32.61 2.14 1.04
N ASN A 504 31.58 1.53 1.61
CA ASN A 504 30.61 2.20 2.46
C ASN A 504 31.11 2.24 3.92
N HIS A 505 30.92 3.37 4.57
CA HIS A 505 31.23 3.63 5.98
C HIS A 505 30.04 4.35 6.62
N LEU A 506 29.38 3.70 7.57
CA LEU A 506 28.04 4.04 8.06
C LEU A 506 28.00 4.14 9.59
N GLN A 507 27.05 4.93 10.11
CA GLN A 507 26.76 5.10 11.54
C GLN A 507 28.01 5.42 12.42
N PRO A 508 28.83 6.43 12.10
CA PRO A 508 30.02 6.78 12.88
C PRO A 508 29.67 7.18 14.32
N LEU A 509 30.46 6.69 15.27
CA LEU A 509 30.38 6.97 16.69
C LEU A 509 31.77 7.41 17.17
N SER A 510 31.89 8.63 17.72
CA SER A 510 33.14 9.10 18.33
C SER A 510 33.26 8.53 19.76
N MET A 511 34.42 7.97 20.05
CA MET A 511 34.77 7.39 21.35
C MET A 511 35.64 8.35 22.18
N GLY A 512 36.53 9.06 21.49
CA GLY A 512 37.47 10.02 22.06
C GLY A 512 37.95 11.00 20.99
N ARG A 513 38.95 11.81 21.35
CA ARG A 513 39.57 12.75 20.40
C ARG A 513 40.30 11.97 19.31
N ASN A 514 39.91 12.16 18.05
CA ASN A 514 40.42 11.45 16.87
C ASN A 514 40.14 9.92 16.85
N GLU A 515 39.22 9.42 17.69
CA GLU A 515 38.94 7.99 17.83
C GLU A 515 37.46 7.69 17.56
N PHE A 516 37.23 6.78 16.61
CA PHE A 516 35.91 6.47 16.06
C PHE A 516 35.70 4.98 15.89
N ILE A 517 34.43 4.55 15.96
CA ILE A 517 33.98 3.29 15.37
C ILE A 517 32.89 3.56 14.33
N TYR A 518 32.87 2.77 13.28
CA TYR A 518 31.83 2.80 12.23
C TYR A 518 31.52 1.38 11.74
N LEU A 519 30.43 1.23 10.99
CA LEU A 519 30.13 0.02 10.23
C LEU A 519 30.68 0.17 8.81
N SER A 520 31.34 -0.84 8.26
CA SER A 520 31.81 -0.80 6.88
C SER A 520 31.61 -2.13 6.14
N ASP A 521 31.36 -2.04 4.84
CA ASP A 521 31.23 -3.17 3.92
C ASP A 521 32.55 -3.54 3.22
N LYS A 522 33.71 -3.14 3.78
CA LYS A 522 35.06 -3.36 3.23
C LYS A 522 35.31 -4.81 2.75
N ASN A 523 34.69 -5.82 3.37
CA ASN A 523 34.72 -7.23 2.94
C ASN A 523 33.41 -7.77 2.32
N GLY A 524 32.38 -6.94 2.15
CA GLY A 524 31.04 -7.29 1.65
C GLY A 524 30.01 -7.64 2.73
N ILE A 525 30.38 -7.60 4.01
CA ILE A 525 29.47 -7.74 5.15
C ILE A 525 29.65 -6.53 6.05
N LEU A 526 28.56 -5.88 6.50
CA LEU A 526 28.65 -4.74 7.43
C LEU A 526 29.20 -5.20 8.78
N ASN A 527 30.50 -4.98 8.97
CA ASN A 527 31.26 -5.25 10.18
C ASN A 527 31.65 -3.94 10.88
N ARG A 528 31.92 -4.00 12.19
CA ARG A 528 32.41 -2.87 12.97
C ARG A 528 33.91 -2.73 12.80
N TYR A 529 34.36 -1.53 12.49
CA TYR A 529 35.77 -1.15 12.45
C TYR A 529 36.05 -0.11 13.53
N TYR A 530 37.24 -0.20 14.13
CA TYR A 530 37.85 0.89 14.88
C TYR A 530 38.73 1.70 13.94
N ALA A 531 38.73 3.03 14.08
CA ALA A 531 39.57 3.94 13.32
C ALA A 531 40.17 5.01 14.22
N GLN A 532 41.48 5.20 14.11
CA GLN A 532 42.20 6.31 14.74
C GLN A 532 42.71 7.24 13.64
N TYR A 533 42.47 8.54 13.79
CA TYR A 533 42.75 9.57 12.77
C TYR A 533 44.03 10.34 13.09
N ASP A 534 45.00 10.28 12.19
CA ASP A 534 46.32 10.89 12.34
C ASP A 534 46.67 11.81 11.15
N SER A 535 47.64 12.71 11.33
CA SER A 535 47.95 13.80 10.41
C SER A 535 49.41 13.84 9.98
N VAL A 536 49.65 13.84 8.68
CA VAL A 536 50.96 14.15 8.07
C VAL A 536 50.95 15.54 7.45
N ILE A 537 52.10 16.20 7.43
CA ILE A 537 52.26 17.47 6.73
C ILE A 537 52.21 17.18 5.22
N SER A 538 51.23 17.76 4.53
CA SER A 538 51.06 17.61 3.07
C SER A 538 51.93 18.60 2.30
N LEU A 539 51.94 19.86 2.74
CA LEU A 539 52.81 20.92 2.23
C LEU A 539 52.96 22.03 3.29
N VAL A 540 53.94 22.91 3.09
CA VAL A 540 54.12 24.12 3.89
C VAL A 540 54.33 25.30 2.95
N ASP A 541 53.36 26.21 2.90
CA ASP A 541 53.49 27.49 2.19
C ASP A 541 52.77 28.59 2.98
N THR A 542 53.55 29.47 3.61
CA THR A 542 53.19 30.43 4.68
C THR A 542 52.55 29.83 5.95
N SER A 543 51.76 28.75 5.82
CA SER A 543 51.19 27.93 6.89
C SER A 543 51.43 26.43 6.61
N ILE A 544 51.38 25.62 7.67
CA ILE A 544 51.52 24.16 7.58
C ILE A 544 50.16 23.57 7.22
N HIS A 545 50.08 22.89 6.07
CA HIS A 545 48.87 22.21 5.62
C HIS A 545 48.98 20.71 5.93
N TYR A 546 48.01 20.17 6.65
CA TYR A 546 47.98 18.76 7.04
C TYR A 546 47.07 17.95 6.11
N ARG A 547 47.56 16.82 5.63
CA ARG A 547 46.73 15.73 5.11
C ARG A 547 46.54 14.74 6.24
N TYR A 548 45.30 14.43 6.56
CA TYR A 548 44.95 13.47 7.60
C TYR A 548 44.42 12.18 6.95
N PHE A 549 44.49 11.09 7.70
CA PHE A 549 44.10 9.76 7.25
C PHE A 549 43.69 8.91 8.47
N ALA A 550 42.79 7.96 8.25
CA ALA A 550 42.48 6.95 9.25
C ALA A 550 43.43 5.74 9.09
N ASN A 551 43.79 5.14 10.23
CA ASN A 551 44.22 3.75 10.28
C ASN A 551 43.09 2.94 10.93
N SER A 552 42.43 2.08 10.18
CA SER A 552 41.29 1.28 10.63
C SER A 552 41.58 -0.22 10.69
N TYR A 553 40.97 -0.93 11.65
CA TYR A 553 41.04 -2.38 11.78
C TYR A 553 39.69 -2.97 12.22
N PRO A 554 39.36 -4.21 11.82
CA PRO A 554 38.09 -4.87 12.15
C PRO A 554 37.99 -5.25 13.64
N LEU A 555 36.89 -4.84 14.28
CA LEU A 555 36.49 -5.32 15.61
C LEU A 555 35.54 -6.53 15.54
N THR A 556 34.92 -6.79 14.38
CA THR A 556 34.03 -7.96 14.18
C THR A 556 34.30 -8.64 12.85
N ASN A 557 34.11 -9.96 12.79
CA ASN A 557 33.96 -10.72 11.56
C ASN A 557 32.70 -11.61 11.63
N TYR A 558 31.52 -11.01 11.45
CA TYR A 558 30.24 -11.70 11.62
C TYR A 558 29.73 -12.35 10.33
N LYS A 559 28.97 -13.45 10.46
CA LYS A 559 28.30 -14.14 9.32
C LYS A 559 27.15 -13.33 8.68
N ARG A 560 26.79 -12.17 9.23
CA ARG A 560 25.63 -11.33 8.88
C ARG A 560 25.91 -9.85 9.19
N ASN A 561 25.24 -8.95 8.48
CA ASN A 561 25.36 -7.51 8.68
C ASN A 561 24.89 -7.06 10.06
N ILE A 562 25.66 -6.16 10.68
CA ILE A 562 25.17 -5.27 11.73
C ILE A 562 24.29 -4.20 11.06
N LEU A 563 23.02 -4.12 11.45
CA LEU A 563 22.03 -3.20 10.83
C LEU A 563 21.90 -1.87 11.58
N SER A 564 22.18 -1.89 12.88
CA SER A 564 22.23 -0.69 13.71
C SER A 564 23.12 -0.96 14.91
N HIS A 565 23.94 0.03 15.30
CA HIS A 565 24.64 0.01 16.56
C HIS A 565 24.59 1.38 17.27
N ASP A 566 24.93 1.37 18.55
CA ASP A 566 25.18 2.54 19.39
C ASP A 566 26.12 2.11 20.53
N ILE A 567 26.90 3.07 21.06
CA ILE A 567 27.92 2.83 22.09
C ILE A 567 27.65 3.70 23.32
N ASN A 568 27.97 3.16 24.50
CA ASN A 568 28.13 3.94 25.71
C ASN A 568 29.64 4.13 25.99
N ASN A 569 30.11 5.38 25.98
CA ASN A 569 31.53 5.70 26.17
C ASN A 569 31.98 5.66 27.64
N GLU A 570 31.06 5.60 28.61
CA GLU A 570 31.38 5.49 30.05
C GLU A 570 31.55 4.03 30.49
N THR A 571 30.69 3.12 30.01
CA THR A 571 30.75 1.68 30.32
C THR A 571 31.55 0.86 29.31
N GLY A 572 31.82 1.41 28.12
CA GLY A 572 32.48 0.71 27.01
C GLY A 572 31.61 -0.37 26.36
N GLU A 573 30.29 -0.33 26.57
CA GLU A 573 29.34 -1.31 26.02
C GLU A 573 28.76 -0.85 24.69
N VAL A 574 28.57 -1.82 23.78
CA VAL A 574 27.91 -1.61 22.48
C VAL A 574 26.63 -2.42 22.42
N ALA A 575 25.57 -1.79 21.92
CA ALA A 575 24.29 -2.42 21.64
C ALA A 575 24.04 -2.45 20.12
N GLU A 576 23.54 -3.57 19.62
CA GLU A 576 23.45 -3.84 18.17
C GLU A 576 22.22 -4.64 17.75
N ILE A 577 21.87 -4.54 16.46
CA ILE A 577 20.80 -5.31 15.80
C ILE A 577 21.39 -6.10 14.62
N ILE A 578 21.15 -7.41 14.58
CA ILE A 578 21.57 -8.32 13.50
C ILE A 578 20.35 -9.12 13.00
N TYR A 579 20.27 -9.41 11.70
CA TYR A 579 19.19 -10.24 11.13
C TYR A 579 19.68 -11.66 10.77
N HIS A 580 19.08 -12.69 11.37
CA HIS A 580 19.32 -14.11 11.08
C HIS A 580 18.12 -15.01 11.42
N GLU A 581 18.04 -16.22 10.85
CA GLU A 581 16.91 -17.18 10.98
C GLU A 581 15.52 -16.62 10.61
N GLY A 582 15.48 -15.58 9.78
CA GLY A 582 14.28 -14.78 9.52
C GLY A 582 13.79 -13.98 10.73
N ARG A 583 14.69 -13.44 11.56
CA ARG A 583 14.42 -12.63 12.76
C ARG A 583 15.46 -11.53 12.95
N TYR A 584 15.04 -10.43 13.57
CA TYR A 584 15.96 -9.42 14.11
C TYR A 584 16.35 -9.79 15.54
N HIS A 585 17.61 -10.13 15.76
CA HIS A 585 18.20 -10.35 17.07
C HIS A 585 18.85 -9.04 17.55
N MET A 586 18.90 -8.84 18.87
CA MET A 586 19.51 -7.66 19.48
C MET A 586 20.37 -8.09 20.66
N TYR A 587 21.52 -7.44 20.80
CA TYR A 587 22.56 -7.78 21.77
C TYR A 587 23.08 -6.50 22.44
N LYS A 588 23.52 -6.60 23.70
CA LYS A 588 24.33 -5.61 24.42
C LYS A 588 25.52 -6.37 25.00
N ASN A 589 26.74 -5.99 24.63
CA ASN A 589 27.99 -6.62 25.09
C ASN A 589 29.06 -5.54 25.34
N PRO A 590 30.06 -5.80 26.21
CA PRO A 590 31.28 -4.99 26.27
C PRO A 590 31.99 -4.95 24.92
N LEU A 591 32.66 -3.85 24.60
CA LEU A 591 33.48 -3.73 23.40
C LEU A 591 34.88 -4.29 23.63
N GLU A 592 35.27 -5.27 22.81
CA GLU A 592 36.63 -5.80 22.75
C GLU A 592 37.45 -4.97 21.75
N TYR A 593 38.61 -4.44 22.19
CA TYR A 593 39.52 -3.63 21.36
C TYR A 593 40.72 -4.42 20.81
N GLU A 594 40.82 -5.70 21.13
CA GLU A 594 41.93 -6.55 20.67
C GLU A 594 41.83 -6.77 19.16
N ARG A 595 42.97 -6.75 18.45
CA ARG A 595 43.05 -7.04 17.00
C ARG A 595 42.88 -8.53 16.69
N LYS A 596 41.82 -9.16 17.21
CA LYS A 596 41.50 -10.60 17.09
C LYS A 596 41.50 -11.07 15.62
N TYR A 597 41.10 -10.20 14.70
CA TYR A 597 40.94 -10.52 13.27
C TYR A 597 42.03 -9.89 12.37
N GLY A 598 43.14 -9.41 12.95
CA GLY A 598 44.18 -8.70 12.22
C GLY A 598 43.74 -7.31 11.74
N ASP A 599 44.43 -6.78 10.72
CA ASP A 599 44.20 -5.42 10.21
C ASP A 599 43.21 -5.37 9.03
N VAL A 600 43.10 -6.46 8.25
CA VAL A 600 42.24 -6.55 7.05
C VAL A 600 41.53 -7.90 7.01
N LEU A 601 40.22 -7.89 6.76
CA LEU A 601 39.42 -9.10 6.49
C LEU A 601 39.47 -9.44 5.00
N GLU A 602 39.53 -10.73 4.65
CA GLU A 602 39.42 -11.18 3.26
C GLU A 602 38.07 -10.75 2.64
N PRO A 603 38.06 -10.07 1.47
CA PRO A 603 36.83 -9.75 0.76
C PRO A 603 36.05 -11.00 0.35
N THR A 604 34.72 -10.94 0.45
CA THR A 604 33.82 -11.95 -0.12
C THR A 604 33.80 -11.86 -1.65
N GLU A 605 33.51 -12.97 -2.33
CA GLU A 605 33.38 -13.01 -3.79
C GLU A 605 32.29 -12.06 -4.32
N TYR A 606 31.26 -11.78 -3.50
CA TYR A 606 30.32 -10.70 -3.76
C TYR A 606 31.03 -9.34 -3.82
N ARG A 607 31.85 -9.00 -2.81
CA ARG A 607 32.57 -7.73 -2.72
C ARG A 607 33.54 -7.55 -3.87
N ASP A 608 34.27 -8.60 -4.24
CA ASP A 608 35.17 -8.60 -5.41
C ASP A 608 34.39 -8.22 -6.68
N ARG A 609 33.34 -8.99 -7.01
CA ARG A 609 32.47 -8.73 -8.18
C ARG A 609 31.74 -7.39 -8.12
N HIS A 610 31.48 -6.84 -6.95
CA HIS A 610 30.81 -5.54 -6.77
C HIS A 610 31.79 -4.37 -6.99
N VAL A 611 33.02 -4.48 -6.50
CA VAL A 611 34.08 -3.48 -6.76
C VAL A 611 34.48 -3.48 -8.23
N ASP A 612 34.67 -4.65 -8.85
CA ASP A 612 34.94 -4.76 -10.30
C ASP A 612 33.85 -4.07 -11.14
N ARG A 613 32.58 -4.22 -10.75
CA ARG A 613 31.44 -3.57 -11.43
C ARG A 613 31.46 -2.06 -11.24
N LEU A 614 31.63 -1.57 -10.01
CA LEU A 614 31.70 -0.13 -9.72
C LEU A 614 32.87 0.55 -10.43
N MET A 615 34.03 -0.11 -10.50
CA MET A 615 35.19 0.39 -11.25
C MET A 615 34.92 0.46 -12.75
N GLN A 616 34.15 -0.48 -13.32
CA GLN A 616 33.73 -0.43 -14.73
C GLN A 616 32.70 0.67 -14.98
N GLU A 617 31.71 0.82 -14.09
CA GLU A 617 30.70 1.89 -14.13
C GLU A 617 31.37 3.27 -14.11
N ASP A 618 32.24 3.53 -13.13
CA ASP A 618 32.95 4.80 -12.99
C ASP A 618 33.94 5.04 -14.15
N SER A 619 34.63 4.01 -14.66
CA SER A 619 35.49 4.12 -15.85
C SER A 619 34.74 4.49 -17.14
N VAL A 620 33.46 4.11 -17.26
CA VAL A 620 32.60 4.50 -18.39
C VAL A 620 32.09 5.93 -18.21
N HIS A 621 31.81 6.36 -16.99
CA HIS A 621 31.43 7.75 -16.69
C HIS A 621 32.60 8.74 -16.81
N HIS A 622 33.83 8.33 -16.51
CA HIS A 622 35.04 9.18 -16.60
C HIS A 622 35.57 9.44 -18.04
N VAL A 623 34.79 9.15 -19.08
CA VAL A 623 35.08 9.63 -20.44
C VAL A 623 34.62 11.09 -20.58
N GLU A 624 35.46 12.02 -20.10
CA GLU A 624 35.19 13.46 -20.01
C GLU A 624 34.60 14.05 -21.31
N LYS A 625 33.32 14.42 -21.25
CA LYS A 625 32.68 15.34 -22.22
C LYS A 625 32.69 16.76 -21.64
N ARG A 626 33.87 17.37 -21.57
CA ARG A 626 34.00 18.74 -21.07
C ARG A 626 33.28 19.70 -22.01
N VAL A 627 32.14 20.21 -21.55
CA VAL A 627 31.33 21.23 -22.24
C VAL A 627 32.05 22.56 -22.06
N ILE A 628 32.38 23.24 -23.16
CA ILE A 628 33.03 24.56 -23.12
C ILE A 628 32.03 25.59 -23.61
N SER A 629 31.85 26.67 -22.84
CA SER A 629 30.91 27.73 -23.21
C SER A 629 31.41 28.49 -24.44
N MET A 630 30.51 29.00 -25.27
CA MET A 630 30.89 29.83 -26.42
C MET A 630 31.63 31.13 -26.03
N LYS A 631 31.58 31.58 -24.76
CA LYS A 631 32.38 32.73 -24.29
C LYS A 631 33.87 32.41 -24.21
N ASP A 632 34.23 31.19 -23.84
CA ASP A 632 35.63 30.79 -23.66
C ASP A 632 36.26 30.56 -25.04
N ILE A 633 35.52 29.89 -25.94
CA ILE A 633 35.87 29.73 -27.35
C ILE A 633 36.07 31.09 -28.05
N ALA A 634 35.26 32.11 -27.70
CA ALA A 634 35.34 33.44 -28.32
C ALA A 634 36.66 34.18 -28.08
N ASN A 635 37.40 33.85 -27.00
CA ASN A 635 38.73 34.41 -26.73
C ASN A 635 39.86 33.62 -27.40
N ASN A 636 39.56 32.47 -28.03
CA ASN A 636 40.51 31.60 -28.72
C ASN A 636 41.64 31.03 -27.83
N GLU A 637 41.43 31.00 -26.51
CA GLU A 637 42.34 30.51 -25.47
C GLU A 637 41.60 29.50 -24.59
N LEU A 638 42.26 28.40 -24.24
CA LEU A 638 41.71 27.31 -23.43
C LEU A 638 42.62 27.08 -22.22
N ILE A 639 42.18 27.51 -21.04
CA ILE A 639 42.96 27.43 -19.80
C ILE A 639 42.71 26.06 -19.14
N LEU A 640 43.79 25.34 -18.83
CA LEU A 640 43.74 24.03 -18.17
C LEU A 640 44.89 23.92 -17.16
N ASP A 641 44.57 23.70 -15.89
CA ASP A 641 45.52 23.42 -14.79
C ASP A 641 46.68 24.43 -14.65
N GLY A 642 46.47 25.67 -15.07
CA GLY A 642 47.44 26.77 -15.06
C GLY A 642 48.15 27.03 -16.40
N ASP A 643 48.11 26.08 -17.34
CA ASP A 643 48.56 26.28 -18.72
C ASP A 643 47.46 26.97 -19.55
N THR A 644 47.85 27.89 -20.43
CA THR A 644 46.94 28.53 -21.41
C THR A 644 47.24 28.00 -22.81
N ILE A 645 46.28 27.29 -23.41
CA ILE A 645 46.42 26.67 -24.73
C ILE A 645 45.76 27.58 -25.79
N PRO A 646 46.54 28.26 -26.67
CA PRO A 646 45.95 29.04 -27.76
C PRO A 646 45.36 28.11 -28.83
N LEU A 647 44.08 28.30 -29.16
CA LEU A 647 43.34 27.45 -30.11
C LEU A 647 43.62 27.80 -31.58
N GLN A 648 44.05 29.03 -31.88
CA GLN A 648 44.60 29.41 -33.19
C GLN A 648 45.33 30.78 -33.17
N GLU A 649 46.38 30.91 -33.99
CA GLU A 649 47.01 32.20 -34.29
C GLU A 649 46.34 32.83 -35.53
N PHE A 650 45.83 34.06 -35.42
CA PHE A 650 44.88 34.61 -36.40
C PHE A 650 45.51 35.01 -37.75
N ARG A 651 45.38 34.12 -38.75
CA ARG A 651 45.20 34.50 -40.17
C ARG A 651 44.16 33.60 -40.82
N ILE A 652 43.17 34.20 -41.50
CA ILE A 652 42.14 33.47 -42.25
C ILE A 652 42.78 32.95 -43.55
N ASP A 653 43.16 31.68 -43.58
CA ASP A 653 43.54 31.00 -44.83
C ASP A 653 42.28 30.59 -45.61
N ILE A 654 41.96 31.38 -46.63
CA ILE A 654 40.84 31.15 -47.54
C ILE A 654 40.93 29.84 -48.33
N ASN A 655 42.08 29.16 -48.33
CA ASN A 655 42.28 27.86 -48.99
C ASN A 655 42.02 26.66 -48.05
N ASN A 656 42.01 26.88 -46.74
CA ASN A 656 41.78 25.86 -45.69
C ASN A 656 40.74 26.35 -44.66
N TYR A 657 39.67 26.99 -45.14
CA TYR A 657 38.62 27.50 -44.28
C TYR A 657 37.77 26.35 -43.69
N ILE A 658 37.76 26.23 -42.36
CA ILE A 658 36.95 25.25 -41.61
C ILE A 658 35.67 25.94 -41.13
N PHE A 659 34.50 25.36 -41.41
CA PHE A 659 33.22 25.94 -40.98
C PHE A 659 33.04 25.83 -39.44
N GLU A 660 32.26 26.74 -38.84
CA GLU A 660 31.97 26.75 -37.38
C GLU A 660 31.56 25.38 -36.83
N ARG A 661 30.67 24.67 -37.54
CA ARG A 661 30.20 23.32 -37.15
C ARG A 661 31.26 22.22 -37.26
N GLU A 662 32.35 22.46 -37.97
CA GLU A 662 33.44 21.50 -38.19
C GLU A 662 34.63 21.75 -37.26
N LYS A 663 34.79 22.99 -36.74
CA LYS A 663 35.82 23.36 -35.75
C LYS A 663 35.85 22.41 -34.55
N LEU A 664 34.70 22.00 -34.03
CA LEU A 664 34.61 21.07 -32.90
C LEU A 664 35.31 19.73 -33.21
N ASN A 665 35.04 19.15 -34.38
CA ASN A 665 35.69 17.91 -34.82
C ASN A 665 37.19 18.11 -35.09
N TYR A 666 37.60 19.30 -35.55
CA TYR A 666 39.02 19.64 -35.73
C TYR A 666 39.75 19.69 -34.38
N TYR A 667 39.24 20.45 -33.40
CA TYR A 667 39.83 20.53 -32.06
C TYR A 667 39.82 19.19 -31.33
N ASN A 668 38.73 18.41 -31.41
CA ASN A 668 38.66 17.08 -30.80
C ASN A 668 39.70 16.12 -31.40
N ASN A 669 39.99 16.22 -32.71
CA ASN A 669 41.05 15.41 -33.31
C ASN A 669 42.48 15.84 -32.87
N GLN A 670 42.70 17.11 -32.51
CA GLN A 670 43.95 17.56 -31.89
C GLN A 670 44.04 17.14 -30.41
N LEU A 671 42.95 17.25 -29.67
CA LEU A 671 42.87 16.97 -28.23
C LEU A 671 42.77 15.48 -27.87
N ARG A 672 42.51 14.59 -28.85
CA ARG A 672 42.54 13.13 -28.70
C ARG A 672 43.75 12.58 -27.94
N GLY A 673 44.93 13.20 -28.08
CA GLY A 673 46.14 12.80 -27.37
C GLY A 673 46.17 13.14 -25.87
N ARG A 674 45.16 13.86 -25.37
CA ARG A 674 44.96 14.27 -23.96
C ARG A 674 43.65 13.73 -23.37
N ASN A 675 42.98 12.77 -24.02
CA ASN A 675 41.66 12.22 -23.67
C ASN A 675 40.48 13.22 -23.60
N LEU A 676 40.69 14.51 -23.86
CA LEU A 676 39.65 15.54 -23.85
C LEU A 676 38.79 15.49 -25.12
N ASN A 677 37.46 15.58 -24.96
CA ASN A 677 36.50 15.61 -26.05
C ASN A 677 35.48 16.74 -25.85
N LEU A 678 35.65 17.83 -26.60
CA LEU A 678 34.84 19.04 -26.47
C LEU A 678 33.43 18.81 -27.04
N VAL A 679 32.44 19.40 -26.39
CA VAL A 679 31.06 19.49 -26.90
C VAL A 679 30.69 20.96 -27.08
N LEU A 680 30.03 21.28 -28.20
CA LEU A 680 29.58 22.63 -28.52
C LEU A 680 28.37 22.98 -27.65
N ASP A 681 28.56 23.88 -26.68
CA ASP A 681 27.44 24.42 -25.92
C ASP A 681 26.65 25.44 -26.76
N SER A 682 25.74 24.93 -27.59
CA SER A 682 24.70 25.73 -28.24
C SER A 682 23.38 25.69 -27.47
N VAL A 683 23.41 25.35 -26.18
CA VAL A 683 22.21 25.26 -25.36
C VAL A 683 21.92 26.62 -24.75
N GLU A 684 21.25 27.49 -25.53
CA GLU A 684 20.21 28.30 -24.91
C GLU A 684 19.27 27.31 -24.22
N THR A 685 19.41 27.18 -22.90
CA THR A 685 18.53 26.36 -22.07
C THR A 685 17.20 27.10 -22.02
N ASP A 686 16.38 26.85 -23.05
CA ASP A 686 15.01 27.34 -23.16
C ASP A 686 14.26 26.80 -21.94
N GLN A 687 14.16 27.66 -20.91
CA GLN A 687 13.84 27.22 -19.56
C GLN A 687 12.43 26.67 -19.56
N MET A 688 12.31 25.33 -19.54
CA MET A 688 11.04 24.64 -19.65
C MET A 688 10.08 25.23 -18.62
N MET A 689 9.08 25.96 -19.07
CA MET A 689 8.13 26.59 -18.16
C MET A 689 7.22 25.51 -17.60
N TYR A 690 7.05 25.50 -16.27
CA TYR A 690 6.09 24.63 -15.60
C TYR A 690 4.69 24.86 -16.19
N ILE A 691 3.97 23.78 -16.44
CA ILE A 691 2.58 23.83 -16.88
C ILE A 691 1.71 23.53 -15.66
N ASP A 692 0.85 24.47 -15.26
CA ASP A 692 -0.10 24.25 -14.17
C ASP A 692 -1.13 23.18 -14.58
N TYR A 693 -1.33 22.15 -13.75
CA TYR A 693 -2.25 21.05 -14.09
C TYR A 693 -3.72 21.52 -14.03
N GLN A 694 -4.42 21.35 -15.15
CA GLN A 694 -5.87 21.51 -15.25
C GLN A 694 -6.55 20.14 -15.23
N THR A 695 -7.61 19.99 -14.43
CA THR A 695 -8.32 18.73 -14.22
C THR A 695 -8.88 18.16 -15.53
N ALA A 696 -8.22 17.13 -16.07
CA ALA A 696 -8.61 16.43 -17.28
C ALA A 696 -9.07 15.00 -16.93
N PHE A 697 -10.20 14.56 -17.49
CA PHE A 697 -10.77 13.24 -17.27
C PHE A 697 -10.34 12.25 -18.34
N TYR A 698 -9.98 11.03 -17.91
CA TYR A 698 -9.57 9.94 -18.78
C TYR A 698 -10.40 8.67 -18.47
N PRO A 699 -10.82 7.89 -19.47
CA PRO A 699 -11.55 6.64 -19.25
C PRO A 699 -10.63 5.62 -18.57
N ASN A 700 -10.87 5.32 -17.30
CA ASN A 700 -9.98 4.45 -16.52
C ASN A 700 -10.43 2.99 -16.50
N ARG A 701 -11.73 2.74 -16.66
CA ARG A 701 -12.34 1.44 -16.38
C ARG A 701 -13.55 1.15 -17.28
N LEU A 702 -13.62 -0.09 -17.74
CA LEU A 702 -14.78 -0.67 -18.40
C LEU A 702 -15.23 -1.91 -17.62
N VAL A 703 -16.54 -2.10 -17.45
CA VAL A 703 -17.11 -3.32 -16.85
C VAL A 703 -18.19 -3.86 -17.76
N ASN A 704 -18.07 -5.12 -18.17
CA ASN A 704 -19.06 -5.84 -18.97
C ASN A 704 -19.34 -7.20 -18.28
N GLN A 705 -20.33 -7.26 -17.39
CA GLN A 705 -20.57 -8.45 -16.56
C GLN A 705 -22.00 -8.97 -16.64
N ILE A 706 -22.14 -10.28 -16.46
CA ILE A 706 -23.42 -10.92 -16.17
C ILE A 706 -23.69 -10.76 -14.67
N ASP A 707 -24.87 -10.27 -14.32
CA ASP A 707 -25.24 -9.93 -12.95
C ASP A 707 -26.67 -10.38 -12.59
N TYR A 708 -26.88 -10.66 -11.30
CA TYR A 708 -28.14 -11.06 -10.68
C TYR A 708 -28.53 -10.13 -9.53
N SER A 709 -27.95 -8.91 -9.51
CA SER A 709 -28.19 -7.87 -8.50
C SER A 709 -28.61 -6.52 -9.12
N PHE A 710 -28.99 -5.58 -8.24
CA PHE A 710 -29.45 -4.23 -8.61
C PHE A 710 -28.30 -3.25 -8.78
N LEU A 711 -28.44 -2.31 -9.72
CA LEU A 711 -27.41 -1.30 -9.99
C LEU A 711 -27.19 -0.33 -8.82
N ASN A 712 -28.25 -0.07 -8.03
CA ASN A 712 -28.18 0.65 -6.77
C ASN A 712 -28.78 -0.19 -5.63
N ALA A 713 -28.18 -0.08 -4.45
CA ALA A 713 -28.68 -0.70 -3.23
C ALA A 713 -29.76 0.19 -2.59
N SER A 714 -31.01 -0.01 -3.01
CA SER A 714 -32.20 0.68 -2.47
C SER A 714 -33.36 -0.29 -2.20
N TYR A 715 -34.20 0.02 -1.22
CA TYR A 715 -35.34 -0.82 -0.84
C TYR A 715 -36.33 -1.06 -1.97
N GLN A 716 -36.88 -2.28 -2.04
CA GLN A 716 -38.05 -2.56 -2.86
C GLN A 716 -39.31 -2.05 -2.16
N ALA A 717 -40.21 -1.40 -2.91
CA ALA A 717 -41.50 -0.99 -2.36
C ALA A 717 -42.37 -2.23 -2.08
N PHE A 718 -43.07 -2.25 -0.94
CA PHE A 718 -44.02 -3.31 -0.64
C PHE A 718 -45.29 -3.15 -1.50
N THR A 719 -45.73 -4.22 -2.18
CA THR A 719 -46.89 -4.23 -3.10
C THR A 719 -48.11 -5.01 -2.58
N GLY A 720 -48.17 -5.27 -1.28
CA GLY A 720 -49.36 -5.82 -0.62
C GLY A 720 -49.49 -7.34 -0.61
N GLY A 721 -48.59 -8.08 -1.25
CA GLY A 721 -48.54 -9.54 -1.22
C GLY A 721 -47.17 -10.09 -0.81
N ALA A 722 -47.11 -11.40 -0.53
CA ALA A 722 -45.89 -12.11 -0.16
C ALA A 722 -45.00 -12.41 -1.38
N TYR A 723 -44.44 -11.38 -2.01
CA TYR A 723 -43.60 -11.51 -3.20
C TYR A 723 -42.38 -10.58 -3.16
N TYR A 724 -41.19 -11.10 -3.47
CA TYR A 724 -39.97 -10.32 -3.62
C TYR A 724 -39.42 -10.41 -5.05
N TYR A 725 -39.21 -9.26 -5.70
CA TYR A 725 -38.73 -9.21 -7.08
C TYR A 725 -37.24 -9.51 -7.11
N ASN A 726 -36.88 -10.75 -7.42
CA ASN A 726 -35.50 -11.16 -7.66
C ASN A 726 -35.15 -10.84 -9.13
N PRO A 727 -34.16 -9.97 -9.40
CA PRO A 727 -33.79 -9.65 -10.78
C PRO A 727 -33.11 -10.89 -11.40
N GLY A 728 -33.47 -11.21 -12.64
CA GLY A 728 -33.02 -12.42 -13.33
C GLY A 728 -31.55 -12.35 -13.76
N MET A 729 -31.22 -13.04 -14.85
CA MET A 729 -29.93 -12.81 -15.51
C MET A 729 -29.95 -11.45 -16.21
N ASN A 730 -28.98 -10.60 -15.92
CA ASN A 730 -28.85 -9.27 -16.52
C ASN A 730 -27.48 -9.09 -17.17
N LEU A 731 -27.41 -8.17 -18.13
CA LEU A 731 -26.17 -7.64 -18.70
C LEU A 731 -25.92 -6.25 -18.12
N LEU A 732 -24.79 -6.08 -17.43
CA LEU A 732 -24.36 -4.84 -16.80
C LEU A 732 -23.15 -4.26 -17.54
N PHE A 733 -23.31 -3.02 -18.00
CA PHE A 733 -22.28 -2.21 -18.62
C PHE A 733 -21.97 -1.02 -17.70
N LYS A 734 -20.70 -0.80 -17.34
CA LYS A 734 -20.25 0.43 -16.67
C LYS A 734 -19.04 1.03 -17.39
N VAL A 735 -18.99 2.35 -17.46
CA VAL A 735 -17.83 3.15 -17.90
C VAL A 735 -17.42 4.07 -16.75
N GLY A 736 -16.15 4.00 -16.35
CA GLY A 736 -15.53 4.91 -15.40
C GLY A 736 -14.60 5.90 -16.11
N ALA A 737 -14.64 7.15 -15.67
CA ALA A 737 -13.64 8.15 -16.01
C ALA A 737 -13.19 8.88 -14.73
N ASN A 738 -11.87 8.92 -14.50
CA ASN A 738 -11.26 9.62 -13.38
C ASN A 738 -10.33 10.71 -13.92
N ASP A 739 -9.98 11.69 -13.09
CA ASP A 739 -8.88 12.61 -13.40
C ASP A 739 -7.50 11.95 -13.18
N LEU A 740 -6.41 12.71 -13.36
CA LEU A 740 -5.05 12.21 -13.13
C LEU A 740 -4.83 11.72 -11.69
N PHE A 741 -5.35 12.42 -10.69
CA PHE A 741 -5.10 12.13 -9.26
C PHE A 741 -6.19 11.27 -8.60
N GLU A 742 -7.25 10.93 -9.35
CA GLU A 742 -8.46 10.25 -8.85
C GLU A 742 -9.24 11.03 -7.77
N ASP A 743 -8.99 12.34 -7.66
CA ASP A 743 -9.74 13.29 -6.85
C ASP A 743 -11.18 13.45 -7.35
N TYR A 744 -11.40 13.27 -8.66
CA TYR A 744 -12.71 13.32 -9.28
C TYR A 744 -13.00 12.05 -10.06
N ARG A 745 -14.22 11.52 -9.91
CA ARG A 745 -14.67 10.29 -10.58
C ARG A 745 -16.07 10.46 -11.15
N LEU A 746 -16.25 9.95 -12.36
CA LEU A 746 -17.52 9.87 -13.08
C LEU A 746 -17.78 8.42 -13.45
N VAL A 747 -18.92 7.87 -13.04
CA VAL A 747 -19.31 6.49 -13.36
C VAL A 747 -20.69 6.49 -14.00
N GLY A 748 -20.75 6.09 -15.27
CA GLY A 748 -21.99 5.78 -15.97
C GLY A 748 -22.24 4.27 -15.97
N GLY A 749 -23.46 3.84 -15.67
CA GLY A 749 -23.86 2.44 -15.66
C GLY A 749 -25.22 2.21 -16.31
N VAL A 750 -25.36 1.11 -17.04
CA VAL A 750 -26.65 0.63 -17.60
C VAL A 750 -26.75 -0.87 -17.37
N ARG A 751 -27.89 -1.33 -16.82
CA ARG A 751 -28.23 -2.74 -16.70
C ARG A 751 -29.45 -3.06 -17.55
N PHE A 752 -29.31 -4.01 -18.46
CA PHE A 752 -30.40 -4.57 -19.26
C PHE A 752 -30.76 -5.96 -18.70
N ALA A 753 -32.02 -6.18 -18.32
CA ALA A 753 -32.51 -7.54 -18.07
C ALA A 753 -32.80 -8.26 -19.39
N THR A 754 -32.76 -9.59 -19.39
CA THR A 754 -33.10 -10.39 -20.59
C THR A 754 -34.57 -10.30 -21.01
N ASP A 755 -35.44 -9.72 -20.18
CA ASP A 755 -36.82 -9.42 -20.55
C ASP A 755 -36.97 -8.13 -21.38
N PHE A 756 -35.93 -7.28 -21.42
CA PHE A 756 -35.91 -5.92 -21.98
C PHE A 756 -36.98 -4.94 -21.43
N ASP A 757 -37.84 -5.39 -20.52
CA ASP A 757 -38.94 -4.66 -19.91
C ASP A 757 -38.49 -3.96 -18.61
N SER A 758 -37.50 -4.55 -17.93
CA SER A 758 -36.84 -4.03 -16.72
C SER A 758 -35.40 -3.55 -17.01
N ASN A 759 -35.16 -2.25 -16.83
CA ASN A 759 -33.89 -1.59 -17.17
C ASN A 759 -33.49 -0.59 -16.08
N GLU A 760 -32.18 -0.51 -15.79
CA GLU A 760 -31.60 0.38 -14.78
C GLU A 760 -30.49 1.25 -15.35
N TYR A 761 -30.45 2.50 -14.92
CA TYR A 761 -29.46 3.51 -15.31
C TYR A 761 -28.87 4.17 -14.05
N LEU A 762 -27.56 4.36 -14.05
CA LEU A 762 -26.80 4.93 -12.94
C LEU A 762 -25.84 6.01 -13.45
N LEU A 763 -25.82 7.16 -12.77
CA LEU A 763 -24.81 8.19 -12.93
C LEU A 763 -24.28 8.57 -11.53
N SER A 764 -23.01 8.30 -11.25
CA SER A 764 -22.32 8.76 -10.04
C SER A 764 -21.29 9.83 -10.39
N PHE A 765 -21.28 10.93 -9.63
CA PHE A 765 -20.16 11.87 -9.56
C PHE A 765 -19.60 11.88 -8.13
N GLU A 766 -18.30 11.62 -8.01
CA GLU A 766 -17.57 11.65 -6.76
C GLU A 766 -16.49 12.73 -6.78
N ASN A 767 -16.40 13.46 -5.68
CA ASN A 767 -15.37 14.43 -5.38
C ASN A 767 -14.71 13.98 -4.08
N LEU A 768 -13.54 13.36 -4.22
CA LEU A 768 -12.67 12.86 -3.17
C LEU A 768 -11.56 13.86 -2.83
N LYS A 769 -11.58 15.07 -3.42
CA LYS A 769 -10.64 16.13 -3.10
C LYS A 769 -10.93 16.69 -1.70
N TYR A 770 -9.86 16.85 -0.93
CA TYR A 770 -9.88 17.17 0.50
C TYR A 770 -10.44 16.04 1.38
N ARG A 771 -10.34 16.21 2.70
CA ARG A 771 -10.74 15.19 3.69
C ARG A 771 -12.23 14.82 3.73
N LEU A 772 -13.11 15.55 3.06
CA LEU A 772 -14.55 15.29 3.09
C LEU A 772 -15.01 14.75 1.73
N ASP A 773 -15.02 13.42 1.58
CA ASP A 773 -15.53 12.74 0.38
C ASP A 773 -16.99 13.15 0.12
N LYS A 774 -17.33 13.45 -1.14
CA LYS A 774 -18.68 13.84 -1.57
C LYS A 774 -19.10 12.99 -2.75
N GLN A 775 -20.34 12.51 -2.74
CA GLN A 775 -20.89 11.65 -3.80
C GLN A 775 -22.30 12.12 -4.14
N LEU A 776 -22.57 12.36 -5.42
CA LEU A 776 -23.91 12.60 -5.95
C LEU A 776 -24.25 11.47 -6.93
N LEU A 777 -25.25 10.67 -6.59
CA LEU A 777 -25.65 9.49 -7.35
C LEU A 777 -27.11 9.65 -7.80
N PHE A 778 -27.33 9.63 -9.11
CA PHE A 778 -28.66 9.53 -9.72
C PHE A 778 -28.88 8.10 -10.23
N HIS A 779 -29.97 7.49 -9.78
CA HIS A 779 -30.39 6.15 -10.18
C HIS A 779 -31.81 6.20 -10.76
N ARG A 780 -32.00 5.57 -11.91
CA ARG A 780 -33.31 5.34 -12.51
C ARG A 780 -33.51 3.85 -12.71
N GLN A 781 -34.58 3.32 -12.12
CA GLN A 781 -34.95 1.92 -12.22
C GLN A 781 -36.37 1.79 -12.80
N VAL A 782 -36.54 0.80 -13.66
CA VAL A 782 -37.84 0.43 -14.21
C VAL A 782 -38.01 -1.07 -14.03
N PHE A 783 -39.12 -1.49 -13.41
CA PHE A 783 -39.45 -2.90 -13.25
C PHE A 783 -40.97 -3.14 -13.28
N LYS A 784 -41.35 -4.35 -13.70
CA LYS A 784 -42.73 -4.84 -13.71
C LYS A 784 -42.95 -5.68 -12.46
N ASN A 785 -44.09 -5.51 -11.81
CA ASN A 785 -44.45 -6.23 -10.58
C ASN A 785 -45.97 -6.49 -10.56
N TYR A 786 -46.41 -7.32 -9.61
CA TYR A 786 -47.81 -7.55 -9.31
C TYR A 786 -48.16 -6.82 -8.00
N THR A 787 -49.37 -6.29 -7.93
CA THR A 787 -49.92 -5.68 -6.71
C THR A 787 -51.29 -6.27 -6.45
N PHE A 788 -51.54 -6.66 -5.20
CA PHE A 788 -52.80 -7.27 -4.79
C PHE A 788 -53.72 -6.19 -4.19
N ASP A 789 -54.96 -6.11 -4.64
CA ASP A 789 -55.96 -5.17 -4.10
C ASP A 789 -56.89 -5.90 -3.12
N ASN A 790 -56.65 -5.69 -1.82
CA ASN A 790 -57.42 -6.31 -0.73
C ASN A 790 -58.92 -5.97 -0.74
N ASN A 791 -59.36 -4.91 -1.44
CA ASN A 791 -60.78 -4.55 -1.49
C ASN A 791 -61.53 -5.29 -2.61
N ASP A 792 -60.91 -5.41 -3.79
CA ASP A 792 -61.48 -6.06 -4.98
C ASP A 792 -61.10 -7.55 -5.08
N ASN A 793 -60.19 -8.03 -4.21
CA ASN A 793 -59.64 -9.39 -4.18
C ASN A 793 -58.99 -9.79 -5.52
N TYR A 794 -58.21 -8.86 -6.10
CA TYR A 794 -57.79 -8.87 -7.50
C TYR A 794 -56.28 -8.55 -7.65
N GLU A 795 -55.60 -9.27 -8.55
CA GLU A 795 -54.18 -9.05 -8.89
C GLU A 795 -54.02 -8.11 -10.11
N ALA A 796 -53.46 -6.93 -9.87
CA ALA A 796 -53.14 -5.98 -10.93
C ALA A 796 -51.67 -6.06 -11.34
N THR A 797 -51.42 -6.11 -12.65
CA THR A 797 -50.05 -6.01 -13.20
C THR A 797 -49.65 -4.55 -13.31
N VAL A 798 -48.57 -4.15 -12.65
CA VAL A 798 -48.09 -2.76 -12.59
C VAL A 798 -46.66 -2.62 -13.10
N LYS A 799 -46.32 -1.43 -13.62
CA LYS A 799 -44.95 -1.06 -13.97
C LYS A 799 -44.53 0.17 -13.17
N THR A 800 -43.45 0.03 -12.40
CA THR A 800 -42.95 1.09 -11.52
C THR A 800 -41.71 1.74 -12.13
N PHE A 801 -41.75 3.07 -12.16
CA PHE A 801 -40.65 3.94 -12.58
C PHE A 801 -40.11 4.64 -11.32
N THR A 802 -38.97 4.18 -10.82
CA THR A 802 -38.28 4.76 -9.67
C THR A 802 -37.20 5.70 -10.16
N HIS A 803 -37.24 6.95 -9.71
CA HIS A 803 -36.20 7.95 -9.90
C HIS A 803 -35.66 8.34 -8.53
N GLU A 804 -34.35 8.21 -8.31
CA GLU A 804 -33.72 8.40 -7.01
C GLU A 804 -32.45 9.23 -7.13
N LEU A 805 -32.29 10.19 -6.21
CA LEU A 805 -31.11 11.05 -6.08
C LEU A 805 -30.56 10.92 -4.67
N LEU A 806 -29.30 10.53 -4.54
CA LEU A 806 -28.60 10.37 -3.28
C LEU A 806 -27.43 11.36 -3.21
N GLY A 807 -27.42 12.24 -2.21
CA GLY A 807 -26.29 13.09 -1.87
C GLY A 807 -25.60 12.58 -0.61
N SER A 808 -24.36 12.13 -0.72
CA SER A 808 -23.58 11.63 0.41
C SER A 808 -22.37 12.51 0.74
N LEU A 809 -22.05 12.59 2.04
CA LEU A 809 -20.83 13.17 2.59
C LEU A 809 -20.17 12.14 3.50
N LYS A 810 -18.86 11.90 3.38
CA LYS A 810 -18.13 10.94 4.21
C LYS A 810 -16.85 11.56 4.78
N TYR A 811 -16.71 11.48 6.11
CA TYR A 811 -15.60 12.03 6.85
C TYR A 811 -14.77 10.91 7.50
N PRO A 812 -13.52 10.69 7.07
CA PRO A 812 -12.65 9.68 7.63
C PRO A 812 -11.88 10.22 8.85
N PHE A 813 -12.11 9.59 10.00
CA PHE A 813 -11.33 9.83 11.21
C PHE A 813 -9.95 9.17 11.11
N SER A 814 -9.87 8.00 10.48
CA SER A 814 -8.64 7.29 10.16
C SER A 814 -8.79 6.46 8.88
N GLN A 815 -7.69 5.88 8.40
CA GLN A 815 -7.69 4.92 7.28
C GLN A 815 -8.61 3.70 7.52
N THR A 816 -9.03 3.44 8.77
CA THR A 816 -9.88 2.30 9.16
C THR A 816 -11.22 2.71 9.76
N LEU A 817 -11.55 4.01 9.88
CA LEU A 817 -12.76 4.48 10.56
C LEU A 817 -13.31 5.77 9.91
N ALA A 818 -14.57 5.76 9.48
CA ALA A 818 -15.26 6.92 8.92
C ALA A 818 -16.72 7.04 9.37
N LEU A 819 -17.26 8.25 9.28
CA LEU A 819 -18.70 8.55 9.36
C LEU A 819 -19.20 9.02 7.99
N LYS A 820 -20.17 8.33 7.39
CA LYS A 820 -20.91 8.76 6.19
C LYS A 820 -22.29 9.27 6.60
N GLY A 821 -22.75 10.35 5.97
CA GLY A 821 -24.14 10.81 6.02
C GLY A 821 -24.68 10.89 4.60
N THR A 822 -25.92 10.42 4.39
CA THR A 822 -26.57 10.41 3.08
C THR A 822 -27.97 11.00 3.20
N ALA A 823 -28.30 11.96 2.34
CA ALA A 823 -29.65 12.42 2.10
C ALA A 823 -30.16 11.81 0.79
N THR A 824 -31.41 11.35 0.75
CA THR A 824 -32.02 10.80 -0.45
C THR A 824 -33.36 11.47 -0.75
N VAL A 825 -33.65 11.62 -2.05
CA VAL A 825 -34.98 11.95 -2.57
C VAL A 825 -35.34 10.91 -3.61
N ARG A 826 -36.47 10.24 -3.41
CA ARG A 826 -36.96 9.16 -4.26
C ARG A 826 -38.37 9.44 -4.73
N HIS A 827 -38.61 9.24 -6.00
CA HIS A 827 -39.89 9.41 -6.67
C HIS A 827 -40.25 8.09 -7.37
N ASP A 828 -41.15 7.32 -6.76
CA ASP A 828 -41.75 6.12 -7.35
C ASP A 828 -43.06 6.52 -8.05
N ASN A 829 -43.20 6.18 -9.33
CA ASN A 829 -44.45 6.27 -10.08
C ASN A 829 -44.87 4.87 -10.56
N THR A 830 -45.92 4.32 -9.98
CA THR A 830 -46.45 2.98 -10.30
C THR A 830 -47.68 3.12 -11.20
N ILE A 831 -47.58 2.63 -12.43
CA ILE A 831 -48.63 2.71 -13.45
C ILE A 831 -49.27 1.32 -13.62
N PHE A 832 -50.61 1.27 -13.60
CA PHE A 832 -51.37 0.06 -13.93
C PHE A 832 -51.28 -0.25 -15.42
N LEU A 833 -50.92 -1.48 -15.79
CA LEU A 833 -50.93 -1.91 -17.18
C LEU A 833 -52.37 -2.24 -17.60
N SER A 834 -52.77 -1.80 -18.79
CA SER A 834 -54.12 -1.97 -19.35
C SER A 834 -54.38 -3.40 -19.82
N THR A 835 -54.26 -4.38 -18.92
CA THR A 835 -54.53 -5.80 -19.15
C THR A 835 -56.02 -6.11 -19.21
N ASP A 836 -56.84 -5.31 -18.52
CA ASP A 836 -58.30 -5.34 -18.57
C ASP A 836 -58.91 -3.95 -18.31
N LEU A 837 -60.25 -3.90 -18.28
CA LEU A 837 -61.03 -2.69 -18.04
C LEU A 837 -60.89 -2.14 -16.61
N ASN A 838 -60.57 -2.97 -15.63
CA ASN A 838 -60.41 -2.53 -14.23
C ASN A 838 -59.08 -1.77 -14.09
N ASN A 839 -57.99 -2.35 -14.59
CA ASN A 839 -56.66 -1.72 -14.55
C ASN A 839 -56.56 -0.50 -15.47
N LEU A 840 -57.28 -0.48 -16.60
CA LEU A 840 -57.37 0.69 -17.48
C LEU A 840 -57.95 1.93 -16.79
N ASN A 841 -58.82 1.75 -15.79
CA ASN A 841 -59.48 2.82 -15.06
C ASN A 841 -58.80 3.21 -13.72
N LYS A 842 -57.71 2.54 -13.31
CA LYS A 842 -56.98 2.87 -12.07
C LYS A 842 -55.88 3.92 -12.33
N GLU A 843 -55.92 5.03 -11.60
CA GLU A 843 -54.90 6.11 -11.67
C GLU A 843 -53.52 5.64 -11.19
N GLY A 844 -52.46 6.26 -11.71
CA GLY A 844 -51.07 5.96 -11.32
C GLY A 844 -50.73 6.41 -9.89
N ILE A 845 -50.06 5.55 -9.14
CA ILE A 845 -49.69 5.79 -7.73
C ILE A 845 -48.32 6.47 -7.67
N VAL A 846 -48.30 7.76 -7.29
CA VAL A 846 -47.06 8.54 -7.09
C VAL A 846 -46.69 8.59 -5.60
N LYS A 847 -45.51 8.09 -5.24
CA LYS A 847 -44.92 8.17 -3.89
C LYS A 847 -43.62 8.96 -3.96
N VAL A 848 -43.55 10.08 -3.23
CA VAL A 848 -42.31 10.87 -3.09
C VAL A 848 -41.79 10.70 -1.67
N TRP A 849 -40.58 10.19 -1.51
CA TRP A 849 -39.92 9.93 -0.23
C TRP A 849 -38.69 10.82 -0.06
N GLY A 850 -38.56 11.43 1.11
CA GLY A 850 -37.29 11.99 1.60
C GLY A 850 -36.67 11.03 2.62
N GLY A 851 -35.36 10.86 2.56
CA GLY A 851 -34.59 10.01 3.46
C GLY A 851 -33.36 10.70 4.01
N LEU A 852 -33.01 10.41 5.26
CA LEU A 852 -31.73 10.72 5.89
C LEU A 852 -31.14 9.45 6.50
N LYS A 853 -29.83 9.28 6.33
CA LYS A 853 -29.04 8.14 6.80
C LYS A 853 -27.73 8.63 7.41
N ALA A 854 -27.29 8.02 8.50
CA ALA A 854 -25.90 8.10 8.98
C ALA A 854 -25.29 6.69 9.01
N GLU A 855 -23.97 6.56 8.82
CA GLU A 855 -23.22 5.29 8.85
C GLU A 855 -21.85 5.48 9.53
N LEU A 856 -21.57 4.74 10.60
CA LEU A 856 -20.24 4.56 11.17
C LEU A 856 -19.62 3.29 10.57
N ILE A 857 -18.52 3.43 9.84
CA ILE A 857 -17.88 2.35 9.07
C ILE A 857 -16.49 2.08 9.63
N PHE A 858 -16.18 0.83 9.95
CA PHE A 858 -14.85 0.38 10.35
C PHE A 858 -14.38 -0.82 9.52
N ASP A 859 -13.16 -0.77 8.99
CA ASP A 859 -12.52 -1.92 8.33
C ASP A 859 -11.00 -1.93 8.59
N ASN A 860 -10.49 -3.02 9.15
CA ASN A 860 -9.04 -3.30 9.25
C ASN A 860 -8.63 -4.64 8.61
N THR A 861 -9.48 -5.19 7.75
CA THR A 861 -9.26 -6.47 7.09
C THR A 861 -8.12 -6.42 6.07
N ARG A 862 -7.48 -7.57 5.87
CA ARG A 862 -6.40 -7.79 4.90
C ARG A 862 -6.75 -8.95 3.99
N ILE A 863 -6.28 -8.90 2.75
CA ILE A 863 -6.65 -9.85 1.70
C ILE A 863 -5.52 -10.85 1.55
N LEU A 864 -5.81 -12.13 1.80
CA LEU A 864 -4.86 -13.23 1.63
C LEU A 864 -5.07 -14.00 0.30
N GLY A 865 -6.13 -13.66 -0.42
CA GLY A 865 -6.56 -14.20 -1.71
C GLY A 865 -8.05 -13.94 -1.93
N THR A 866 -8.59 -14.32 -3.09
CA THR A 866 -10.01 -14.15 -3.40
C THR A 866 -10.90 -14.81 -2.34
N ASN A 867 -11.78 -14.02 -1.71
CA ASN A 867 -12.67 -14.43 -0.60
C ASN A 867 -11.97 -14.88 0.71
N LEU A 868 -10.67 -14.60 0.88
CA LEU A 868 -9.88 -15.01 2.04
C LEU A 868 -9.36 -13.78 2.80
N TYR A 869 -10.19 -13.26 3.71
CA TYR A 869 -9.87 -12.08 4.52
C TYR A 869 -9.23 -12.45 5.87
N SER A 870 -8.59 -11.48 6.52
CA SER A 870 -8.11 -11.58 7.90
C SER A 870 -8.20 -10.23 8.62
N GLY A 871 -8.94 -10.17 9.73
CA GLY A 871 -9.19 -8.92 10.49
C GLY A 871 -10.64 -8.77 10.97
N LEU A 872 -11.04 -7.53 11.25
CA LEU A 872 -12.39 -7.14 11.66
C LEU A 872 -12.90 -6.01 10.76
N ARG A 873 -14.15 -6.13 10.30
CA ARG A 873 -14.91 -5.04 9.73
C ARG A 873 -16.31 -4.99 10.31
N PHE A 874 -16.84 -3.81 10.54
CA PHE A 874 -18.21 -3.62 10.99
C PHE A 874 -18.80 -2.31 10.48
N LYS A 875 -20.13 -2.28 10.40
CA LYS A 875 -20.90 -1.07 10.09
C LYS A 875 -21.97 -0.89 11.17
N VAL A 876 -22.20 0.36 11.56
CA VAL A 876 -23.35 0.85 12.34
C VAL A 876 -23.95 2.03 11.56
N PHE A 877 -25.23 2.35 11.74
CA PHE A 877 -25.99 3.28 10.90
C PHE A 877 -27.24 3.78 11.65
N GLY A 878 -28.17 4.36 10.92
CA GLY A 878 -29.52 4.73 11.38
C GLY A 878 -30.21 5.54 10.30
N GLU A 879 -31.49 5.28 10.07
CA GLU A 879 -32.28 5.90 9.00
C GLU A 879 -33.54 6.61 9.52
N ALA A 880 -33.93 7.66 8.82
CA ALA A 880 -35.24 8.29 8.91
C ALA A 880 -35.78 8.56 7.50
N TYR A 881 -36.88 7.92 7.15
CA TYR A 881 -37.61 8.09 5.88
C TYR A 881 -39.01 8.64 6.14
N ARG A 882 -39.50 9.47 5.21
CA ARG A 882 -40.87 9.96 5.24
C ARG A 882 -41.39 10.25 3.84
N GLN A 883 -42.62 9.85 3.55
CA GLN A 883 -43.30 10.22 2.32
C GLN A 883 -43.69 11.70 2.38
N LEU A 884 -43.13 12.52 1.49
CA LEU A 884 -43.34 13.96 1.44
C LEU A 884 -44.78 14.31 1.03
N ASN A 885 -45.38 13.52 0.13
CA ASN A 885 -46.76 13.70 -0.33
C ASN A 885 -47.81 12.97 0.52
N ARG A 886 -47.48 12.44 1.71
CA ARG A 886 -48.45 11.77 2.61
C ARG A 886 -48.11 11.97 4.09
N ALA A 887 -49.08 12.43 4.88
CA ALA A 887 -48.92 12.53 6.34
C ALA A 887 -48.87 11.15 7.02
N LYS A 888 -48.26 11.07 8.21
CA LYS A 888 -48.16 9.86 9.05
C LYS A 888 -47.45 8.67 8.38
N SER A 889 -46.48 8.94 7.52
CA SER A 889 -45.72 8.00 6.68
C SER A 889 -44.30 7.71 7.19
N ASP A 890 -44.06 7.95 8.48
CA ASP A 890 -42.72 8.00 9.07
C ASP A 890 -42.15 6.57 9.27
N LEU A 891 -40.92 6.36 8.81
CA LEU A 891 -40.18 5.09 8.83
C LEU A 891 -38.78 5.32 9.42
N PHE A 892 -38.35 4.44 10.32
CA PHE A 892 -37.01 4.40 10.88
C PHE A 892 -36.46 2.96 10.82
N VAL A 893 -35.15 2.81 10.63
CA VAL A 893 -34.48 1.50 10.50
C VAL A 893 -33.10 1.53 11.16
N VAL A 894 -32.78 0.44 11.87
CA VAL A 894 -31.79 0.34 12.95
C VAL A 894 -31.31 -1.13 13.08
N GLY A 895 -30.10 -1.50 12.61
CA GLY A 895 -29.50 -2.87 12.71
C GLY A 895 -27.95 -3.08 12.98
N GLY A 896 -27.26 -3.93 12.22
CA GLY A 896 -25.88 -4.35 12.55
C GLY A 896 -25.26 -5.23 11.46
N ASP A 897 -24.04 -4.98 10.99
CA ASP A 897 -23.24 -6.01 10.29
C ASP A 897 -21.80 -5.99 10.81
N PHE A 898 -21.40 -7.11 11.42
CA PHE A 898 -20.11 -7.31 12.07
C PHE A 898 -19.46 -8.59 11.51
N ARG A 899 -18.29 -8.48 10.88
CA ARG A 899 -17.58 -9.61 10.26
C ARG A 899 -16.16 -9.73 10.80
N HIS A 900 -15.82 -10.91 11.32
CA HIS A 900 -14.50 -11.21 11.86
C HIS A 900 -13.90 -12.45 11.20
N TYR A 901 -12.68 -12.30 10.67
CA TYR A 901 -11.99 -13.33 9.89
C TYR A 901 -10.69 -13.73 10.60
N THR A 902 -10.72 -14.90 11.23
CA THR A 902 -9.61 -15.46 12.01
C THR A 902 -8.76 -16.37 11.12
N ARG A 903 -7.49 -16.00 10.92
CA ARG A 903 -6.50 -16.85 10.23
C ARG A 903 -6.08 -17.97 11.18
N VAL A 904 -6.68 -19.15 11.03
CA VAL A 904 -6.43 -20.32 11.88
C VAL A 904 -5.04 -20.89 11.62
N HIS A 905 -4.72 -21.17 10.36
CA HIS A 905 -3.38 -21.61 9.95
C HIS A 905 -3.17 -21.38 8.45
N ARG A 906 -2.01 -20.84 8.04
CA ARG A 906 -1.70 -20.47 6.63
C ARG A 906 -2.86 -19.68 5.99
N THR A 907 -3.58 -20.29 5.05
CA THR A 907 -4.70 -19.73 4.28
C THR A 907 -6.07 -20.29 4.71
N LEU A 908 -6.13 -21.14 5.75
CA LEU A 908 -7.38 -21.59 6.38
C LEU A 908 -7.96 -20.46 7.24
N ILE A 909 -9.16 -19.99 6.88
CA ILE A 909 -9.84 -18.88 7.55
C ILE A 909 -11.11 -19.39 8.22
N TRP A 910 -11.29 -19.05 9.49
CA TRP A 910 -12.58 -19.13 10.16
C TRP A 910 -13.23 -17.75 10.09
N ALA A 911 -14.25 -17.62 9.24
CA ALA A 911 -15.00 -16.40 9.03
C ALA A 911 -16.29 -16.46 9.87
N ASN A 912 -16.57 -15.40 10.61
CA ASN A 912 -17.78 -15.25 11.40
C ASN A 912 -18.47 -13.93 11.03
N ARG A 913 -19.79 -13.95 10.97
CA ARG A 913 -20.63 -12.79 10.71
C ARG A 913 -21.81 -12.79 11.67
N PHE A 914 -22.10 -11.63 12.25
CA PHE A 914 -23.35 -11.35 12.93
C PHE A 914 -24.01 -10.17 12.23
N ALA A 915 -25.29 -10.31 11.88
CA ALA A 915 -26.07 -9.21 11.34
C ALA A 915 -27.51 -9.23 11.86
N ALA A 916 -28.07 -8.06 12.16
CA ALA A 916 -29.42 -7.92 12.73
C ALA A 916 -30.05 -6.60 12.31
N SER A 917 -31.37 -6.47 12.32
CA SER A 917 -32.06 -5.21 12.07
C SER A 917 -33.40 -5.10 12.76
N GLY A 918 -33.88 -3.88 12.94
CA GLY A 918 -35.23 -3.54 13.39
C GLY A 918 -35.73 -2.29 12.69
N SER A 919 -36.98 -2.31 12.27
CA SER A 919 -37.69 -1.18 11.68
C SER A 919 -38.90 -0.79 12.53
N PHE A 920 -39.11 0.51 12.67
CA PHE A 920 -40.19 1.07 13.48
C PHE A 920 -40.70 2.39 12.88
N GLY A 921 -41.78 2.90 13.44
CA GLY A 921 -42.53 4.05 12.90
C GLY A 921 -43.96 3.67 12.55
N ARG A 922 -44.54 4.40 11.60
CA ARG A 922 -45.93 4.24 11.12
C ARG A 922 -46.01 3.45 9.82
N SER A 923 -44.92 3.39 9.07
CA SER A 923 -44.81 2.61 7.84
C SER A 923 -43.50 1.80 7.83
N PRO A 924 -43.39 0.74 8.66
CA PRO A 924 -42.17 -0.04 8.79
C PRO A 924 -41.74 -0.73 7.48
N LEU A 925 -40.52 -1.25 7.49
CA LEU A 925 -39.95 -2.17 6.52
C LEU A 925 -40.20 -3.61 6.98
N ILE A 926 -40.53 -4.51 6.04
CA ILE A 926 -40.56 -5.96 6.29
C ILE A 926 -39.26 -6.63 5.83
N TYR A 927 -38.76 -7.57 6.62
CA TYR A 927 -37.64 -8.43 6.28
C TYR A 927 -38.10 -9.86 6.01
N TYR A 928 -37.59 -10.47 4.94
CA TYR A 928 -37.81 -11.89 4.61
C TYR A 928 -36.52 -12.68 4.84
N LEU A 929 -36.47 -13.51 5.88
CA LEU A 929 -35.31 -14.37 6.19
C LEU A 929 -35.27 -15.58 5.25
N GLY A 930 -34.07 -16.01 4.85
CA GLY A 930 -33.85 -17.28 4.15
C GLY A 930 -33.02 -17.19 2.88
N SER A 931 -32.51 -18.33 2.42
CA SER A 931 -31.71 -18.48 1.18
C SER A 931 -30.38 -17.72 1.17
N VAL A 932 -29.83 -17.47 -0.02
CA VAL A 932 -28.59 -16.71 -0.28
C VAL A 932 -28.82 -15.53 -1.21
N ASP A 933 -28.00 -14.49 -1.06
CA ASP A 933 -27.89 -13.40 -2.02
C ASP A 933 -27.41 -13.91 -3.41
N ASN A 934 -27.99 -13.32 -4.47
CA ASN A 934 -27.77 -13.68 -5.88
C ASN A 934 -27.91 -15.20 -6.18
N TRP A 935 -28.96 -15.85 -5.64
CA TRP A 935 -29.25 -17.27 -5.91
C TRP A 935 -29.74 -17.51 -7.34
N ILE A 936 -28.91 -18.18 -8.14
CA ILE A 936 -29.27 -18.68 -9.47
C ILE A 936 -30.00 -20.02 -9.31
N ASN A 937 -31.32 -19.96 -9.10
CA ASN A 937 -32.14 -21.14 -8.83
C ASN A 937 -32.47 -21.96 -10.10
N ILE A 938 -31.53 -22.80 -10.54
CA ILE A 938 -31.69 -23.72 -11.67
C ILE A 938 -32.81 -24.76 -11.44
N PHE A 939 -33.21 -25.01 -10.19
CA PHE A 939 -34.19 -26.05 -9.81
C PHE A 939 -35.51 -25.48 -9.28
N GLN A 940 -35.91 -24.29 -9.75
CA GLN A 940 -37.11 -23.57 -9.30
C GLN A 940 -38.40 -24.42 -9.30
N ALA A 941 -38.55 -25.34 -10.26
CA ALA A 941 -39.69 -26.27 -10.34
C ALA A 941 -39.71 -27.38 -9.26
N ARG A 942 -38.71 -27.44 -8.37
CA ARG A 942 -38.64 -28.36 -7.22
C ARG A 942 -38.51 -27.63 -5.89
N VAL A 943 -37.83 -26.48 -5.86
CA VAL A 943 -37.67 -25.63 -4.69
C VAL A 943 -37.91 -24.19 -5.15
N PRO A 944 -39.01 -23.52 -4.76
CA PRO A 944 -39.27 -22.16 -5.18
C PRO A 944 -38.26 -21.20 -4.54
N THR A 945 -37.92 -20.11 -5.22
CA THR A 945 -36.92 -19.13 -4.75
C THR A 945 -37.40 -18.41 -3.49
N PHE A 946 -38.70 -18.10 -3.44
CA PHE A 946 -39.42 -17.46 -2.35
C PHE A 946 -40.52 -18.40 -1.85
N ASN A 947 -40.81 -18.40 -0.55
CA ASN A 947 -41.86 -19.20 0.05
C ASN A 947 -43.12 -18.35 0.28
N GLU A 948 -44.18 -18.65 -0.45
CA GLU A 948 -45.45 -17.91 -0.42
C GLU A 948 -46.42 -18.44 0.66
N SER A 949 -46.12 -19.59 1.31
CA SER A 949 -46.97 -20.18 2.36
C SER A 949 -46.79 -19.57 3.76
N VAL A 950 -45.97 -18.53 3.89
CA VAL A 950 -45.67 -17.89 5.17
C VAL A 950 -46.27 -16.48 5.17
N ASP A 951 -47.42 -16.37 5.87
CA ASP A 951 -48.24 -15.16 6.00
C ASP A 951 -47.46 -13.93 6.49
N ILE A 952 -48.01 -12.76 6.17
CA ILE A 952 -47.48 -11.44 6.53
C ILE A 952 -48.44 -10.75 7.51
N ASP A 953 -47.90 -9.99 8.46
CA ASP A 953 -48.69 -9.16 9.38
C ASP A 953 -49.30 -7.94 8.65
N TYR A 954 -50.40 -8.16 7.92
CA TYR A 954 -51.15 -7.12 7.20
C TYR A 954 -51.81 -6.08 8.12
N SER A 955 -51.75 -6.22 9.46
CA SER A 955 -52.11 -5.13 10.38
C SER A 955 -51.10 -3.97 10.33
N ARG A 956 -49.91 -4.20 9.75
CA ARG A 956 -48.87 -3.19 9.53
C ARG A 956 -48.94 -2.63 8.12
N ASN A 957 -48.94 -1.31 8.04
CA ASN A 957 -48.84 -0.53 6.82
C ASN A 957 -47.37 -0.49 6.31
N TYR A 958 -46.80 -1.65 5.95
CA TYR A 958 -45.41 -1.73 5.46
C TYR A 958 -45.21 -0.86 4.19
N ALA A 959 -44.15 -0.06 4.16
CA ALA A 959 -43.81 0.76 2.98
C ALA A 959 -42.86 0.04 2.01
N TYR A 960 -41.94 -0.73 2.57
CA TYR A 960 -40.79 -1.32 1.87
C TYR A 960 -40.55 -2.76 2.33
N GLN A 961 -39.79 -3.51 1.55
CA GLN A 961 -39.36 -4.87 1.83
C GLN A 961 -37.88 -5.10 1.48
N ALA A 962 -37.22 -5.99 2.22
CA ALA A 962 -35.84 -6.42 2.02
C ALA A 962 -35.64 -7.91 2.37
N LEU A 963 -34.65 -8.55 1.76
CA LEU A 963 -34.20 -9.88 2.17
C LEU A 963 -33.27 -9.80 3.39
N ALA A 964 -33.33 -10.81 4.26
CA ALA A 964 -32.41 -11.04 5.36
C ALA A 964 -31.62 -12.33 5.11
N THR A 965 -30.38 -12.17 4.68
CA THR A 965 -29.54 -13.18 4.01
C THR A 965 -28.08 -13.19 4.53
N ASN A 966 -27.40 -14.32 4.63
CA ASN A 966 -27.80 -15.66 4.20
C ASN A 966 -28.31 -16.53 5.35
N LEU A 967 -29.27 -17.39 5.07
CA LEU A 967 -29.67 -18.51 5.93
C LEU A 967 -29.96 -19.71 5.02
N ARG A 968 -28.91 -20.50 4.74
CA ARG A 968 -28.97 -21.63 3.82
C ARG A 968 -29.75 -22.80 4.43
N GLY A 969 -30.43 -23.58 3.58
CA GLY A 969 -31.30 -24.68 3.99
C GLY A 969 -32.79 -24.38 3.87
N PHE A 970 -33.14 -23.12 3.56
CA PHE A 970 -34.51 -22.67 3.29
C PHE A 970 -34.59 -21.78 2.04
N SER A 971 -35.78 -21.65 1.46
CA SER A 971 -36.11 -20.58 0.50
C SER A 971 -36.19 -19.21 1.20
N GLN A 972 -36.27 -18.12 0.43
CA GLN A 972 -36.58 -16.79 1.00
C GLN A 972 -37.96 -16.83 1.68
N ASN A 973 -38.18 -16.02 2.73
CA ASN A 973 -39.41 -15.99 3.54
C ASN A 973 -39.71 -17.28 4.33
N ILE A 974 -38.72 -17.84 5.04
CA ILE A 974 -38.98 -18.86 6.08
C ILE A 974 -39.49 -18.23 7.39
N ARG A 975 -39.05 -17.01 7.70
CA ARG A 975 -39.54 -16.16 8.78
C ARG A 975 -39.60 -14.72 8.27
N ASN A 976 -40.51 -13.92 8.80
CA ASN A 976 -40.64 -12.51 8.41
C ASN A 976 -41.03 -11.60 9.59
N GLY A 977 -40.91 -10.30 9.36
CA GLY A 977 -41.41 -9.26 10.26
C GLY A 977 -40.62 -7.97 10.19
N SER A 978 -40.89 -7.07 11.13
CA SER A 978 -40.22 -5.75 11.21
C SER A 978 -38.75 -5.81 11.66
N ASN A 979 -38.28 -6.96 12.14
CA ASN A 979 -36.92 -7.14 12.67
C ASN A 979 -36.32 -8.48 12.22
N PHE A 980 -35.00 -8.62 12.28
CA PHE A 980 -34.31 -9.90 12.17
C PHE A 980 -32.99 -9.94 12.97
N ALA A 981 -32.48 -11.15 13.17
CA ALA A 981 -31.07 -11.41 13.52
C ALA A 981 -30.59 -12.69 12.82
N VAL A 982 -29.34 -12.70 12.35
CA VAL A 982 -28.65 -13.84 11.77
C VAL A 982 -27.20 -13.90 12.26
N PHE A 983 -26.69 -15.12 12.41
CA PHE A 983 -25.29 -15.42 12.63
C PHE A 983 -24.84 -16.47 11.61
N ASN A 984 -23.72 -16.21 10.93
CA ASN A 984 -23.10 -17.13 9.99
C ASN A 984 -21.68 -17.46 10.45
N THR A 985 -21.32 -18.74 10.48
CA THR A 985 -19.95 -19.21 10.71
C THR A 985 -19.50 -20.11 9.57
N GLU A 986 -18.35 -19.81 8.97
CA GLU A 986 -17.76 -20.55 7.86
C GLU A 986 -16.29 -20.89 8.13
N ILE A 987 -15.92 -22.16 7.92
CA ILE A 987 -14.52 -22.57 7.80
C ILE A 987 -14.18 -22.64 6.31
N ARG A 988 -13.46 -21.64 5.81
CA ARG A 988 -13.04 -21.52 4.40
C ARG A 988 -11.65 -22.15 4.22
N TRP A 989 -11.59 -23.33 3.60
CA TRP A 989 -10.35 -24.07 3.35
C TRP A 989 -9.98 -24.07 1.87
N PRO A 990 -9.04 -23.22 1.41
CA PRO A 990 -8.49 -23.26 0.05
C PRO A 990 -7.55 -24.47 -0.10
N ILE A 991 -8.11 -25.67 -0.11
CA ILE A 991 -7.42 -26.94 0.14
C ILE A 991 -6.19 -27.15 -0.74
N ILE A 992 -6.27 -26.86 -2.04
CA ILE A 992 -5.17 -27.06 -2.99
C ILE A 992 -4.02 -26.09 -2.66
N ARG A 993 -4.30 -24.79 -2.62
CA ARG A 993 -3.32 -23.74 -2.24
C ARG A 993 -2.77 -23.93 -0.82
N TYR A 994 -3.53 -24.52 0.09
CA TYR A 994 -3.11 -24.81 1.47
C TYR A 994 -2.10 -25.97 1.57
N LEU A 995 -2.34 -27.06 0.83
CA LEU A 995 -1.47 -28.23 0.76
C LEU A 995 -0.18 -27.92 -0.01
N VAL A 996 -0.32 -27.34 -1.20
CA VAL A 996 0.79 -26.87 -2.06
C VAL A 996 1.58 -25.76 -1.36
N GLY A 997 0.87 -24.86 -0.66
CA GLY A 997 1.45 -23.78 0.13
C GLY A 997 1.97 -22.60 -0.68
N HIS A 998 1.68 -22.51 -1.97
CA HIS A 998 2.05 -21.41 -2.87
C HIS A 998 0.89 -21.02 -3.80
N PRO A 999 0.88 -19.80 -4.37
CA PRO A 999 -0.04 -19.45 -5.46
C PRO A 999 0.15 -20.37 -6.68
N LEU A 1000 -0.93 -20.71 -7.37
CA LEU A 1000 -0.92 -21.56 -8.57
C LEU A 1000 -1.27 -20.76 -9.83
N SER A 1001 -0.60 -21.03 -10.95
CA SER A 1001 -0.87 -20.39 -12.25
C SER A 1001 -2.32 -20.62 -12.73
N SER A 1002 -2.87 -21.81 -12.48
CA SER A 1002 -4.29 -22.09 -12.69
C SER A 1002 -5.15 -21.33 -11.67
N SER A 1003 -5.83 -20.27 -12.13
CA SER A 1003 -6.80 -19.49 -11.35
C SER A 1003 -7.85 -20.37 -10.65
N PHE A 1004 -8.31 -21.45 -11.29
CA PHE A 1004 -9.27 -22.37 -10.70
C PHE A 1004 -8.66 -23.15 -9.52
N LEU A 1005 -7.46 -23.70 -9.66
CA LEU A 1005 -6.82 -24.47 -8.58
C LEU A 1005 -6.33 -23.56 -7.44
N ASN A 1006 -5.88 -22.35 -7.77
CA ASN A 1006 -5.42 -21.35 -6.80
C ASN A 1006 -6.54 -20.88 -5.85
N ASN A 1007 -7.77 -20.78 -6.39
CA ASN A 1007 -8.94 -20.28 -5.68
C ASN A 1007 -9.92 -21.37 -5.21
N PHE A 1008 -9.64 -22.65 -5.48
CA PHE A 1008 -10.51 -23.76 -5.08
C PHE A 1008 -10.58 -23.91 -3.55
N GLN A 1009 -11.76 -23.63 -3.00
CA GLN A 1009 -12.09 -23.65 -1.60
C GLN A 1009 -13.17 -24.71 -1.33
N VAL A 1010 -12.96 -25.50 -0.28
CA VAL A 1010 -14.02 -26.26 0.39
C VAL A 1010 -14.45 -25.43 1.60
N VAL A 1011 -15.75 -25.30 1.81
CA VAL A 1011 -16.33 -24.54 2.92
C VAL A 1011 -17.27 -25.43 3.73
N GLY A 1012 -17.08 -25.49 5.04
CA GLY A 1012 -18.09 -26.00 5.98
C GLY A 1012 -18.77 -24.81 6.66
N PHE A 1013 -20.10 -24.83 6.78
CA PHE A 1013 -20.84 -23.69 7.33
C PHE A 1013 -22.00 -24.08 8.24
N ALA A 1014 -22.34 -23.15 9.14
CA ALA A 1014 -23.59 -23.12 9.87
C ALA A 1014 -24.13 -21.69 9.95
N ASP A 1015 -25.43 -21.55 9.72
CA ASP A 1015 -26.20 -20.31 9.77
C ASP A 1015 -27.30 -20.46 10.84
N VAL A 1016 -27.60 -19.43 11.62
CA VAL A 1016 -28.72 -19.42 12.59
C VAL A 1016 -29.39 -18.06 12.56
N GLY A 1017 -30.72 -18.00 12.53
CA GLY A 1017 -31.42 -16.72 12.51
C GLY A 1017 -32.90 -16.77 12.86
N SER A 1018 -33.49 -15.58 12.93
CA SER A 1018 -34.91 -15.35 13.15
C SER A 1018 -35.31 -14.00 12.54
N ALA A 1019 -36.57 -13.88 12.09
CA ALA A 1019 -37.20 -12.62 11.73
C ALA A 1019 -38.58 -12.55 12.38
N TRP A 1020 -38.94 -11.39 12.92
CA TRP A 1020 -40.10 -11.23 13.79
C TRP A 1020 -40.63 -9.81 13.84
N THR A 1021 -41.89 -9.67 14.23
CA THR A 1021 -42.52 -8.39 14.53
C THR A 1021 -42.63 -8.17 16.04
N GLY A 1022 -42.46 -6.93 16.49
CA GLY A 1022 -42.43 -6.58 17.91
C GLY A 1022 -41.04 -6.62 18.55
N LEU A 1023 -40.97 -6.74 19.88
CA LEU A 1023 -39.73 -6.56 20.66
C LEU A 1023 -38.78 -7.77 20.64
N HIS A 1024 -39.32 -8.99 20.60
CA HIS A 1024 -38.54 -10.23 20.61
C HIS A 1024 -39.31 -11.34 19.86
N PRO A 1025 -38.62 -12.35 19.31
CA PRO A 1025 -39.28 -13.30 18.41
C PRO A 1025 -40.17 -14.32 19.14
N PHE A 1026 -39.91 -14.62 20.41
CA PHE A 1026 -40.69 -15.57 21.22
C PHE A 1026 -42.12 -15.14 21.59
N LYS A 1027 -42.68 -14.05 21.03
CA LYS A 1027 -44.04 -13.61 21.33
C LYS A 1027 -45.03 -14.13 20.28
N LYS A 1028 -45.86 -15.10 20.68
CA LYS A 1028 -46.80 -15.82 19.81
C LYS A 1028 -47.74 -14.88 19.03
N ASP A 1029 -48.48 -14.04 19.75
CA ASP A 1029 -49.58 -13.21 19.21
C ASP A 1029 -49.15 -12.01 18.35
N GLN A 1030 -47.88 -11.95 17.90
CA GLN A 1030 -47.35 -10.84 17.11
C GLN A 1030 -46.64 -11.27 15.82
N ASN A 1031 -46.62 -12.56 15.49
CA ASN A 1031 -45.89 -13.10 14.35
C ASN A 1031 -46.82 -13.92 13.45
N ALA A 1032 -47.13 -13.38 12.25
CA ALA A 1032 -48.04 -14.03 11.29
C ALA A 1032 -47.56 -15.44 10.88
N TRP A 1033 -46.25 -15.64 10.77
CA TRP A 1033 -45.64 -16.94 10.48
C TRP A 1033 -45.85 -18.01 11.57
N ASN A 1034 -46.32 -17.65 12.77
CA ASN A 1034 -46.69 -18.60 13.83
C ASN A 1034 -48.18 -19.00 13.78
N THR A 1035 -48.98 -18.43 12.88
CA THR A 1035 -50.38 -18.82 12.66
C THR A 1035 -50.56 -19.50 11.31
N GLU A 1036 -51.58 -20.36 11.21
CA GLU A 1036 -51.98 -21.00 9.96
C GLU A 1036 -53.50 -20.84 9.78
N VAL A 1037 -53.93 -20.28 8.65
CA VAL A 1037 -55.33 -19.87 8.41
C VAL A 1037 -55.99 -20.79 7.39
N ILE A 1038 -56.68 -21.83 7.87
CA ILE A 1038 -57.41 -22.78 7.03
C ILE A 1038 -58.82 -22.23 6.78
N THR A 1039 -59.10 -21.82 5.53
CA THR A 1039 -60.44 -21.38 5.12
C THR A 1039 -61.12 -22.46 4.28
N ASN A 1040 -62.32 -22.89 4.70
CA ASN A 1040 -63.12 -23.89 4.02
C ASN A 1040 -64.59 -23.43 3.97
N GLY A 1041 -65.03 -22.96 2.80
CA GLY A 1041 -66.34 -22.32 2.64
C GLY A 1041 -66.47 -21.08 3.56
N PRO A 1042 -67.57 -20.95 4.33
CA PRO A 1042 -67.78 -19.82 5.24
C PRO A 1042 -67.03 -19.94 6.59
N ILE A 1043 -66.18 -20.96 6.77
CA ILE A 1043 -65.46 -21.22 8.03
C ILE A 1043 -63.97 -20.92 7.83
N THR A 1044 -63.45 -19.98 8.61
CA THR A 1044 -62.02 -19.70 8.74
C THR A 1044 -61.54 -20.20 10.10
N ILE A 1045 -60.54 -21.08 10.11
CA ILE A 1045 -59.92 -21.65 11.31
C ILE A 1045 -58.48 -21.14 11.37
N THR A 1046 -58.16 -20.33 12.39
CA THR A 1046 -56.78 -19.92 12.69
C THR A 1046 -56.19 -20.87 13.74
N LEU A 1047 -55.11 -21.56 13.39
CA LEU A 1047 -54.35 -22.44 14.28
C LEU A 1047 -53.10 -21.69 14.77
N ASP A 1048 -52.74 -21.85 16.06
CA ASP A 1048 -51.38 -21.56 16.54
C ASP A 1048 -50.48 -22.72 16.09
N ALA A 1049 -49.63 -22.46 15.09
CA ALA A 1049 -48.73 -23.45 14.53
C ALA A 1049 -47.54 -23.74 15.46
N ASN A 1050 -47.36 -22.97 16.55
CA ASN A 1050 -46.33 -23.15 17.57
C ASN A 1050 -44.93 -23.42 16.98
N ARG A 1051 -44.57 -22.67 15.94
CA ARG A 1051 -43.30 -22.83 15.22
C ARG A 1051 -42.18 -22.18 16.02
N ASP A 1052 -40.99 -22.78 16.04
CA ASP A 1052 -39.84 -22.18 16.71
C ASP A 1052 -39.46 -20.86 16.00
N PRO A 1053 -39.34 -19.73 16.71
CA PRO A 1053 -38.81 -18.50 16.13
C PRO A 1053 -37.43 -18.64 15.52
N ILE A 1054 -36.58 -19.51 16.07
CA ILE A 1054 -35.19 -19.69 15.63
C ILE A 1054 -35.14 -20.84 14.62
N VAL A 1055 -34.61 -20.54 13.44
CA VAL A 1055 -34.30 -21.50 12.40
C VAL A 1055 -32.80 -21.55 12.17
N ALA A 1056 -32.27 -22.74 11.95
CA ALA A 1056 -30.84 -22.96 11.73
C ALA A 1056 -30.62 -23.71 10.40
N GLY A 1057 -29.43 -23.58 9.84
CA GLY A 1057 -29.03 -24.21 8.61
C GLY A 1057 -27.58 -24.65 8.69
N TYR A 1058 -27.25 -25.81 8.13
CA TYR A 1058 -25.87 -26.29 8.11
C TYR A 1058 -25.57 -27.03 6.82
N GLY A 1059 -24.29 -27.09 6.46
CA GLY A 1059 -23.90 -27.73 5.20
C GLY A 1059 -22.45 -27.54 4.82
N PHE A 1060 -22.18 -27.83 3.56
CA PHE A 1060 -20.88 -27.66 2.95
C PHE A 1060 -21.01 -27.12 1.53
N GLY A 1061 -19.96 -26.49 1.03
CA GLY A 1061 -19.90 -25.99 -0.33
C GLY A 1061 -18.51 -26.03 -0.93
N VAL A 1062 -18.45 -25.83 -2.24
CA VAL A 1062 -17.21 -25.60 -2.98
C VAL A 1062 -17.28 -24.26 -3.70
N ARG A 1063 -16.16 -23.54 -3.72
CA ARG A 1063 -16.05 -22.19 -4.32
C ARG A 1063 -14.78 -22.09 -5.13
N SER A 1064 -14.82 -21.45 -6.31
CA SER A 1064 -13.61 -21.17 -7.10
C SER A 1064 -13.85 -20.10 -8.17
N ARG A 1065 -12.77 -19.60 -8.78
CA ARG A 1065 -12.84 -18.67 -9.92
C ARG A 1065 -12.87 -19.45 -11.24
N LEU A 1066 -13.97 -19.32 -11.99
CA LEU A 1066 -14.25 -19.98 -13.26
C LEU A 1066 -14.67 -18.93 -14.31
N LEU A 1067 -14.03 -18.93 -15.49
CA LEU A 1067 -14.29 -17.97 -16.58
C LEU A 1067 -14.29 -16.49 -16.12
N GLY A 1068 -13.45 -16.15 -15.13
CA GLY A 1068 -13.35 -14.81 -14.54
C GLY A 1068 -14.27 -14.56 -13.34
N TYR A 1069 -15.42 -15.23 -13.25
CA TYR A 1069 -16.38 -15.10 -12.15
C TYR A 1069 -15.98 -15.95 -10.93
N PHE A 1070 -16.37 -15.54 -9.72
CA PHE A 1070 -16.23 -16.36 -8.52
C PHE A 1070 -17.53 -17.14 -8.28
N VAL A 1071 -17.49 -18.46 -8.45
CA VAL A 1071 -18.67 -19.33 -8.39
C VAL A 1071 -18.73 -20.02 -7.03
N ARG A 1072 -19.92 -20.04 -6.42
CA ARG A 1072 -20.24 -20.75 -5.18
C ARG A 1072 -21.26 -21.85 -5.43
N LEU A 1073 -20.99 -23.04 -4.91
CA LEU A 1073 -21.89 -24.20 -4.89
C LEU A 1073 -22.06 -24.65 -3.44
N ASP A 1074 -23.11 -24.21 -2.75
CA ASP A 1074 -23.37 -24.54 -1.34
C ASP A 1074 -24.56 -25.55 -1.26
N TRP A 1075 -24.39 -26.68 -0.56
CA TRP A 1075 -25.47 -27.64 -0.22
C TRP A 1075 -25.78 -27.53 1.26
N ALA A 1076 -27.05 -27.33 1.61
CA ALA A 1076 -27.47 -27.14 3.00
C ALA A 1076 -28.73 -27.92 3.37
N TRP A 1077 -28.84 -28.24 4.65
CA TRP A 1077 -30.04 -28.75 5.31
C TRP A 1077 -30.54 -27.68 6.27
N GLY A 1078 -31.84 -27.38 6.22
CA GLY A 1078 -32.50 -26.58 7.24
C GLY A 1078 -32.78 -27.40 8.50
N LEU A 1079 -32.89 -26.73 9.64
CA LEU A 1079 -33.37 -27.24 10.91
C LEU A 1079 -34.45 -26.28 11.42
N GLU A 1080 -35.69 -26.76 11.46
CA GLU A 1080 -36.86 -26.01 11.90
C GLU A 1080 -37.69 -26.90 12.83
N ASN A 1081 -38.18 -26.35 13.94
CA ASN A 1081 -38.95 -27.11 14.95
C ASN A 1081 -38.21 -28.38 15.46
N MET A 1082 -36.86 -28.35 15.48
CA MET A 1082 -35.96 -29.47 15.73
C MET A 1082 -35.95 -30.60 14.67
N GLU A 1083 -36.64 -30.43 13.53
CA GLU A 1083 -36.67 -31.37 12.41
C GLU A 1083 -35.76 -30.93 11.25
N VAL A 1084 -35.04 -31.90 10.67
CA VAL A 1084 -34.09 -31.66 9.57
C VAL A 1084 -34.82 -31.67 8.23
N GLN A 1085 -34.79 -30.52 7.55
CA GLN A 1085 -35.49 -30.28 6.29
C GLN A 1085 -34.75 -30.89 5.08
N PRO A 1086 -35.45 -31.15 3.95
CA PRO A 1086 -34.83 -31.62 2.71
C PRO A 1086 -33.69 -30.70 2.25
N ARG A 1087 -32.61 -31.30 1.71
CA ARG A 1087 -31.45 -30.52 1.26
C ARG A 1087 -31.79 -29.57 0.12
N ILE A 1088 -31.30 -28.33 0.20
CA ILE A 1088 -31.37 -27.33 -0.87
C ILE A 1088 -29.96 -27.11 -1.44
N PHE A 1089 -29.89 -26.81 -2.74
CA PHE A 1089 -28.67 -26.51 -3.47
C PHE A 1089 -28.68 -25.06 -3.94
N TYR A 1090 -27.61 -24.33 -3.62
CA TYR A 1090 -27.43 -22.92 -3.96
C TYR A 1090 -26.26 -22.75 -4.92
N LEU A 1091 -26.53 -22.14 -6.07
CA LEU A 1091 -25.54 -21.56 -6.97
C LEU A 1091 -25.60 -20.04 -6.81
N SER A 1092 -24.47 -19.39 -6.57
CA SER A 1092 -24.36 -17.92 -6.62
C SER A 1092 -22.99 -17.47 -7.16
N LEU A 1093 -22.92 -16.20 -7.57
CA LEU A 1093 -21.71 -15.55 -8.08
C LEU A 1093 -21.12 -14.50 -7.10
N SER A 1094 -21.58 -14.53 -5.85
CA SER A 1094 -21.17 -13.58 -4.81
C SER A 1094 -19.80 -13.95 -4.20
N LEU A 1095 -19.01 -12.94 -3.82
CA LEU A 1095 -17.77 -13.17 -3.07
C LEU A 1095 -18.06 -13.67 -1.65
N ASP A 1096 -18.51 -12.79 -0.76
CA ASP A 1096 -18.61 -13.05 0.69
C ASP A 1096 -19.96 -13.70 1.09
N PHE A 1097 -20.02 -14.15 2.36
CA PHE A 1097 -21.12 -14.82 3.09
C PHE A 1097 -22.39 -15.16 2.32
#